data_AF-A0A8K0T165-F1
#
_entry.id   AF-A0A8K0T165-F1
#
_cell.length_a   1.000
_cell.length_b   1.000
_cell.length_c   1.000
_cell.angle_alpha   90.00
_cell.angle_beta   90.00
_cell.angle_gamma   90.00
#
_symmetry.space_group_name_H-M   'P 1'
#
loop_
_entity.id
_entity.type
_entity.pdbx_description
1 polymer ?
#
loop_
_entity_poly.entity_id
_entity_poly.type
_entity_poly.pdbx_seq_one_letter_code
_entity_poly.pdbx_strand_id
1 'polypeptide(L)'
;MPPARSANTCVQCRARKALPTTHEQLQMVNDFFRYIYALPGFAFLSEISVTKRCLDETINEALLLSICGLTTSIMKYPKYYPSHASLWVQRAEDLAWQSIESPTVFKTQALLLAVLYRVETGNFKRGFMLLSIVARSISALRLQYERLDLDHVSQEVRRRLTWSIMLVDSYFSVGLPESSVCQSDLIYLKMPCPEEDFHASELTLSSSSLDGVAEGGLLQVYLRLSIVRRDVMRLKRQLSVESNVTPQLTDLAEEMIQSLRLVEPPPYNTETLQRYAGSRWLPRYVAVQIAWHQTHCDIYRLFVSGYQEAAPDAVIRACEPGYVSRAAISCLHHARTLINIIKDVRDLNRQLVAPPRDICIGGYHASRLLLFFGASNAVPQDQNITDEEAIEMAKETLRIIRKTVKELDHIIAMHMAGTPDQRREFSDEEQADRSHRPRFAMNIQRRTRLGIHSALRQAGFRDEDDDSREARRAEPVGALVNPNPSVAAAIHDQQMPLESRQIGLAGSAWGDPGLAAVGDHIHAGFGPLEALDLSTWDLNLWPTWGWQSDFSPAGINSTPNLDRIANEGMLFNHCYVTNSICTPSRAAILCGTHNHVNGVLTLDSALPKRLPNVAKQLRASPQRYQTAMVGKWHLGEGKAHEPAGFDYWSVVPGQGEYWDPQFIEPSGMSKVPGYATDIITDKCIDWMKKRDKSRPFFIMCHHKAPHRSWEYDSKHKDMYTDPVKLPDTFTDDYKNRANAAKIVKMRVAEDLTYTDLGLVQPEGPAAEVGVKLMDVWNRADRKIPAPSDVTRMKLVCKQTGEAFTFSTPEELAEFKFQRYMQRYLRTIQSIDDNVGRLLDYLDEEDLAKDTIVIYTSDQGFFLGEHGWFDKRFMYEESFQMPFLIRYPREIKSNSVCNDIISNVDFAPTFLDFAGVTIPSYMQGFSFRSLLQGTTPENWQQVAYHRYWMHNDKIHGASAHYGIRDKRYKLIYWYNEDFGLEGTQPGGEEKEWELFDCEKDPLELFNCYHEAEYASVVRVMMKKLEDKMAEIGDEPVHHLCPSQKAS
;
A
#
# COMPACT_ATOMS: atom_id res chain seq x y z
N MET A 1 -19.54 -81.62 9.37
CA MET A 1 -19.48 -81.48 7.90
C MET A 1 -19.40 -80.00 7.56
N PRO A 2 -18.56 -79.61 6.58
CA PRO A 2 -17.96 -78.27 6.42
C PRO A 2 -18.77 -77.41 5.41
N PRO A 3 -18.33 -76.25 4.87
CA PRO A 3 -17.04 -75.55 5.01
C PRO A 3 -17.07 -73.99 5.17
N ALA A 4 -15.86 -73.47 5.36
CA ALA A 4 -15.43 -72.08 5.50
C ALA A 4 -15.80 -71.13 4.34
N ARG A 5 -15.98 -69.84 4.67
CA ARG A 5 -15.83 -68.70 3.74
C ARG A 5 -14.97 -67.60 4.35
N SER A 6 -14.05 -67.12 3.52
CA SER A 6 -13.03 -66.11 3.75
C SER A 6 -13.57 -64.77 4.29
N ALA A 7 -13.12 -64.39 5.48
CA ALA A 7 -13.23 -63.03 6.00
C ALA A 7 -11.98 -62.24 5.62
N ASN A 8 -11.90 -61.80 4.36
CA ASN A 8 -11.00 -60.74 3.93
C ASN A 8 -11.76 -59.88 2.91
N THR A 9 -12.62 -59.00 3.42
CA THR A 9 -13.21 -57.91 2.64
C THR A 9 -12.58 -56.61 3.11
N CYS A 10 -11.84 -55.99 2.20
CA CYS A 10 -11.11 -54.73 2.36
C CYS A 10 -12.02 -53.61 2.92
N VAL A 11 -11.48 -52.84 3.87
CA VAL A 11 -12.09 -51.64 4.47
C VAL A 11 -12.54 -50.62 3.41
N GLN A 12 -11.93 -50.63 2.22
CA GLN A 12 -12.32 -49.77 1.09
C GLN A 12 -13.69 -50.11 0.46
N CYS A 13 -14.20 -51.34 0.60
CA CYS A 13 -15.49 -51.72 0.01
C CYS A 13 -16.71 -51.32 0.87
N ARG A 14 -16.53 -51.05 2.17
CA ARG A 14 -17.62 -50.52 3.03
C ARG A 14 -17.83 -49.01 2.86
N ALA A 15 -16.90 -48.29 2.22
CA ALA A 15 -16.92 -46.83 2.06
C ALA A 15 -17.75 -46.32 0.85
N ARG A 16 -18.46 -47.19 0.11
CA ARG A 16 -19.32 -46.81 -1.04
C ARG A 16 -20.79 -46.49 -0.66
N LYS A 17 -21.09 -46.17 0.59
CA LYS A 17 -22.37 -45.57 1.04
C LYS A 17 -22.03 -44.35 1.90
N ALA A 18 -22.51 -43.13 1.69
CA ALA A 18 -23.51 -42.60 0.77
C ALA A 18 -23.05 -41.17 0.38
N LEU A 19 -22.73 -40.95 -0.90
CA LEU A 19 -22.81 -39.58 -1.43
C LEU A 19 -24.31 -39.23 -1.52
N PRO A 20 -24.71 -37.98 -1.25
CA PRO A 20 -26.09 -37.59 -1.46
C PRO A 20 -26.46 -37.83 -2.93
N THR A 21 -27.71 -38.18 -3.19
CA THR A 21 -28.20 -38.26 -4.58
C THR A 21 -28.07 -36.90 -5.26
N THR A 22 -28.02 -36.84 -6.60
CA THR A 22 -27.91 -35.56 -7.34
C THR A 22 -28.99 -34.55 -6.91
N HIS A 23 -30.21 -35.02 -6.62
CA HIS A 23 -31.29 -34.18 -6.10
C HIS A 23 -30.99 -33.59 -4.71
N GLU A 24 -30.44 -34.40 -3.81
CA GLU A 24 -30.04 -33.94 -2.47
C GLU A 24 -28.83 -33.02 -2.51
N GLN A 25 -27.89 -33.27 -3.42
CA GLN A 25 -26.74 -32.38 -3.66
C GLN A 25 -27.22 -30.99 -4.08
N LEU A 26 -28.12 -30.91 -5.06
CA LEU A 26 -28.72 -29.66 -5.51
C LEU A 26 -29.49 -28.96 -4.38
N GLN A 27 -30.25 -29.72 -3.57
CA GLN A 27 -30.94 -29.17 -2.41
C GLN A 27 -29.96 -28.54 -1.40
N MET A 28 -28.86 -29.23 -1.08
CA MET A 28 -27.83 -28.70 -0.17
C MET A 28 -27.09 -27.48 -0.74
N VAL A 29 -26.90 -27.41 -2.06
CA VAL A 29 -26.34 -26.22 -2.73
C VAL A 29 -27.30 -25.04 -2.60
N ASN A 30 -28.60 -25.25 -2.84
CA ASN A 30 -29.60 -24.19 -2.68
C ASN A 30 -29.71 -23.73 -1.21
N ASP A 31 -29.67 -24.65 -0.26
CA ASP A 31 -29.70 -24.33 1.17
C ASP A 31 -28.42 -23.60 1.62
N PHE A 32 -27.26 -23.89 1.03
CA PHE A 32 -26.03 -23.11 1.25
C PHE A 32 -26.23 -21.64 0.90
N PHE A 33 -26.71 -21.36 -0.32
CA PHE A 33 -26.92 -19.98 -0.75
C PHE A 33 -28.00 -19.30 0.10
N ARG A 34 -29.08 -20.01 0.43
CA ARG A 34 -30.19 -19.45 1.19
C ARG A 34 -29.84 -19.10 2.64
N TYR A 35 -29.06 -19.93 3.34
CA TYR A 35 -28.88 -19.81 4.79
C TYR A 35 -27.44 -19.51 5.25
N ILE A 36 -26.43 -19.75 4.41
CA ILE A 36 -25.01 -19.67 4.82
C ILE A 36 -24.27 -18.56 4.05
N TYR A 37 -24.46 -18.45 2.73
CA TYR A 37 -23.72 -17.53 1.85
C TYR A 37 -23.77 -16.05 2.27
N ALA A 38 -24.85 -15.62 2.92
CA ALA A 38 -24.97 -14.24 3.40
C ALA A 38 -23.89 -13.88 4.44
N LEU A 39 -23.30 -14.84 5.13
CA LEU A 39 -22.20 -14.60 6.06
C LEU A 39 -20.94 -14.12 5.30
N PRO A 40 -20.29 -13.02 5.72
CA PRO A 40 -19.19 -12.40 4.97
C PRO A 40 -18.05 -13.36 4.57
N GLY A 41 -17.65 -14.28 5.46
CA GLY A 41 -16.59 -15.26 5.18
C GLY A 41 -16.94 -16.34 4.15
N PHE A 42 -18.22 -16.46 3.76
CA PHE A 42 -18.73 -17.47 2.81
C PHE A 42 -19.14 -16.86 1.46
N ALA A 43 -19.08 -15.53 1.31
CA ALA A 43 -19.67 -14.76 0.23
C ALA A 43 -18.79 -14.70 -1.04
N PHE A 44 -18.22 -15.83 -1.47
CA PHE A 44 -17.21 -15.90 -2.55
C PHE A 44 -17.56 -16.82 -3.73
N LEU A 45 -18.78 -17.35 -3.76
CA LEU A 45 -19.27 -18.21 -4.83
C LEU A 45 -20.36 -17.50 -5.65
N SER A 46 -20.36 -17.70 -6.96
CA SER A 46 -21.49 -17.28 -7.80
C SER A 46 -22.62 -18.32 -7.70
N GLU A 47 -23.78 -17.90 -7.22
CA GLU A 47 -24.97 -18.75 -7.10
C GLU A 47 -25.39 -19.33 -8.44
N ILE A 48 -25.48 -18.48 -9.47
CA ILE A 48 -25.88 -18.89 -10.82
C ILE A 48 -24.88 -19.92 -11.38
N SER A 49 -23.57 -19.65 -11.28
CA SER A 49 -22.54 -20.54 -11.83
C SER A 49 -22.50 -21.89 -11.11
N VAL A 50 -22.56 -21.89 -9.78
CA VAL A 50 -22.50 -23.13 -8.97
C VAL A 50 -23.76 -23.97 -9.17
N THR A 51 -24.95 -23.37 -9.10
CA THR A 51 -26.21 -24.09 -9.26
C THR A 51 -26.35 -24.67 -10.68
N LYS A 52 -25.98 -23.89 -11.71
CA LYS A 52 -25.97 -24.38 -13.10
C LYS A 52 -25.02 -25.56 -13.28
N ARG A 53 -23.78 -25.46 -12.80
CA ARG A 53 -22.80 -26.57 -12.88
C ARG A 53 -23.24 -27.81 -12.09
N CYS A 54 -23.99 -27.62 -11.00
CA CYS A 54 -24.57 -28.73 -10.25
C CYS A 54 -25.68 -29.43 -11.05
N LEU A 55 -26.55 -28.66 -11.72
CA LEU A 55 -27.61 -29.19 -12.61
C LEU A 55 -27.03 -29.92 -13.83
N ASP A 56 -25.98 -29.36 -14.41
CA ASP A 56 -25.29 -29.91 -15.59
C ASP A 56 -24.35 -31.07 -15.23
N GLU A 57 -24.22 -31.44 -13.95
CA GLU A 57 -23.26 -32.42 -13.42
C GLU A 57 -21.79 -32.14 -13.80
N THR A 58 -21.44 -30.86 -14.01
CA THR A 58 -20.08 -30.38 -14.38
C THR A 58 -19.35 -29.66 -13.24
N ILE A 59 -19.95 -29.58 -12.06
CA ILE A 59 -19.34 -28.96 -10.88
C ILE A 59 -18.10 -29.74 -10.44
N ASN A 60 -17.06 -29.01 -10.01
CA ASN A 60 -15.86 -29.64 -9.45
C ASN A 60 -16.22 -30.47 -8.21
N GLU A 61 -15.81 -31.75 -8.19
CA GLU A 61 -16.16 -32.70 -7.13
C GLU A 61 -15.75 -32.20 -5.73
N ALA A 62 -14.53 -31.66 -5.58
CA ALA A 62 -14.05 -31.15 -4.29
C ALA A 62 -14.90 -29.97 -3.80
N LEU A 63 -15.27 -29.05 -4.71
CA LEU A 63 -16.14 -27.92 -4.37
C LEU A 63 -17.54 -28.39 -3.94
N LEU A 64 -18.15 -29.30 -4.69
CA LEU A 64 -19.46 -29.85 -4.37
C LEU A 64 -19.46 -30.55 -3.01
N LEU A 65 -18.47 -31.40 -2.75
CA LEU A 65 -18.34 -32.13 -1.47
C LEU A 65 -18.15 -31.18 -0.28
N SER A 66 -17.33 -30.13 -0.44
CA SER A 66 -17.16 -29.11 0.60
C SER A 66 -18.47 -28.36 0.89
N ILE A 67 -19.23 -27.98 -0.15
CA ILE A 67 -20.54 -27.33 0.03
C ILE A 67 -21.50 -28.27 0.76
N CYS A 68 -21.69 -29.51 0.28
CA CYS A 68 -22.60 -30.48 0.89
C CYS A 68 -22.21 -30.81 2.34
N GLY A 69 -20.91 -30.99 2.61
CA GLY A 69 -20.40 -31.28 3.95
C GLY A 69 -20.64 -30.13 4.93
N LEU A 70 -20.31 -28.90 4.52
CA LEU A 70 -20.54 -27.71 5.33
C LEU A 70 -22.03 -27.46 5.57
N THR A 71 -22.86 -27.48 4.53
CA THR A 71 -24.32 -27.28 4.66
C THR A 71 -24.93 -28.34 5.57
N THR A 72 -24.52 -29.61 5.42
CA THR A 72 -25.03 -30.68 6.27
C THR A 72 -24.67 -30.50 7.74
N SER A 73 -23.46 -30.00 8.01
CA SER A 73 -22.99 -29.69 9.37
C SER A 73 -23.81 -28.60 10.04
N ILE A 74 -24.12 -27.53 9.28
CA ILE A 74 -24.82 -26.36 9.77
C ILE A 74 -26.33 -26.62 9.87
N MET A 75 -26.94 -27.15 8.82
CA MET A 75 -28.39 -27.41 8.73
C MET A 75 -28.85 -28.62 9.55
N LYS A 76 -27.93 -29.55 9.87
CA LYS A 76 -28.18 -30.77 10.66
C LYS A 76 -29.33 -31.64 10.10
N TYR A 77 -29.26 -31.97 8.80
CA TYR A 77 -30.27 -32.85 8.19
C TYR A 77 -30.40 -34.18 8.95
N PRO A 78 -31.61 -34.56 9.40
CA PRO A 78 -31.81 -35.79 10.20
C PRO A 78 -31.34 -37.08 9.52
N LYS A 79 -31.32 -37.09 8.17
CA LYS A 79 -30.89 -38.22 7.35
C LYS A 79 -29.39 -38.48 7.41
N TYR A 80 -28.57 -37.47 7.73
CA TYR A 80 -27.12 -37.55 7.67
C TYR A 80 -26.51 -37.33 9.05
N TYR A 81 -25.67 -38.29 9.49
CA TYR A 81 -24.91 -38.14 10.72
C TYR A 81 -23.71 -37.20 10.52
N PRO A 82 -23.19 -36.52 11.57
CA PRO A 82 -22.01 -35.64 11.47
C PRO A 82 -20.78 -36.30 10.82
N SER A 83 -20.63 -37.62 10.95
CA SER A 83 -19.57 -38.40 10.29
C SER A 83 -19.63 -38.36 8.76
N HIS A 84 -20.82 -38.20 8.16
CA HIS A 84 -20.99 -38.07 6.72
C HIS A 84 -20.40 -36.75 6.22
N ALA A 85 -20.77 -35.64 6.87
CA ALA A 85 -20.22 -34.32 6.56
C ALA A 85 -18.69 -34.31 6.69
N SER A 86 -18.14 -34.90 7.76
CA SER A 86 -16.69 -35.00 7.94
C SER A 86 -16.03 -35.84 6.85
N LEU A 87 -16.67 -36.92 6.39
CA LEU A 87 -16.14 -37.77 5.33
C LEU A 87 -16.11 -37.05 3.98
N TRP A 88 -17.16 -36.30 3.64
CA TRP A 88 -17.19 -35.53 2.39
C TRP A 88 -16.16 -34.40 2.38
N VAL A 89 -16.02 -33.65 3.47
CA VAL A 89 -14.98 -32.61 3.58
C VAL A 89 -13.59 -33.24 3.57
N GLN A 90 -13.37 -34.37 4.24
CA GLN A 90 -12.09 -35.09 4.16
C GLN A 90 -11.78 -35.51 2.72
N ARG A 91 -12.78 -36.01 1.98
CA ARG A 91 -12.60 -36.36 0.57
C ARG A 91 -12.27 -35.15 -0.30
N ALA A 92 -12.90 -34.00 -0.05
CA ALA A 92 -12.57 -32.75 -0.76
C ALA A 92 -11.12 -32.30 -0.48
N GLU A 93 -10.66 -32.42 0.78
CA GLU A 93 -9.27 -32.16 1.14
C GLU A 93 -8.30 -33.12 0.45
N ASP A 94 -8.61 -34.42 0.42
CA ASP A 94 -7.76 -35.42 -0.24
C ASP A 94 -7.63 -35.14 -1.75
N LEU A 95 -8.73 -34.73 -2.40
CA LEU A 95 -8.73 -34.34 -3.82
C LEU A 95 -7.87 -33.09 -4.08
N ALA A 96 -7.90 -32.12 -3.16
CA ALA A 96 -7.03 -30.95 -3.25
C ALA A 96 -5.56 -31.33 -3.00
N TRP A 97 -5.29 -32.20 -2.02
CA TRP A 97 -3.94 -32.64 -1.66
C TRP A 97 -3.25 -33.45 -2.76
N GLN A 98 -3.99 -34.28 -3.50
CA GLN A 98 -3.48 -35.07 -4.63
C GLN A 98 -2.94 -34.24 -5.80
N SER A 99 -3.17 -32.92 -5.78
CA SER A 99 -2.80 -32.01 -6.85
C SER A 99 -2.37 -30.64 -6.30
N ILE A 100 -1.67 -30.69 -5.16
CA ILE A 100 -1.22 -29.50 -4.43
C ILE A 100 -0.26 -28.64 -5.25
N GLU A 101 0.45 -29.24 -6.20
CA GLU A 101 1.34 -28.60 -7.17
C GLU A 101 0.60 -27.80 -8.26
N SER A 102 -0.69 -28.06 -8.45
CA SER A 102 -1.51 -27.43 -9.49
C SER A 102 -2.81 -26.86 -8.91
N PRO A 103 -2.74 -25.76 -8.12
CA PRO A 103 -3.91 -25.13 -7.55
C PRO A 103 -4.85 -24.62 -8.64
N THR A 104 -6.15 -24.55 -8.34
CA THR A 104 -7.17 -23.93 -9.22
C THR A 104 -8.11 -23.09 -8.37
N VAL A 105 -8.86 -22.17 -8.98
CA VAL A 105 -9.86 -21.35 -8.27
C VAL A 105 -10.88 -22.25 -7.55
N PHE A 106 -11.42 -23.27 -8.22
CA PHE A 106 -12.39 -24.19 -7.63
C PHE A 106 -11.84 -24.99 -6.44
N LYS A 107 -10.59 -25.48 -6.52
CA LYS A 107 -9.94 -26.19 -5.41
C LYS A 107 -9.64 -25.25 -4.25
N THR A 108 -9.26 -24.00 -4.54
CA THR A 108 -9.02 -22.96 -3.53
C THR A 108 -10.32 -22.60 -2.81
N GLN A 109 -11.44 -22.46 -3.53
CA GLN A 109 -12.78 -22.30 -2.96
C GLN A 109 -13.17 -23.51 -2.09
N ALA A 110 -12.94 -24.73 -2.57
CA ALA A 110 -13.25 -25.96 -1.83
C ALA A 110 -12.44 -26.07 -0.52
N LEU A 111 -11.15 -25.73 -0.57
CA LEU A 111 -10.27 -25.70 0.60
C LEU A 111 -10.68 -24.62 1.60
N LEU A 112 -11.07 -23.43 1.14
CA LEU A 112 -11.57 -22.38 2.03
C LEU A 112 -12.87 -22.81 2.74
N LEU A 113 -13.80 -23.44 2.03
CA LEU A 113 -14.99 -24.04 2.66
C LEU A 113 -14.62 -25.14 3.66
N ALA A 114 -13.60 -25.94 3.38
CA ALA A 114 -13.09 -26.94 4.31
C ALA A 114 -12.49 -26.27 5.57
N VAL A 115 -11.70 -25.20 5.42
CA VAL A 115 -11.20 -24.39 6.55
C VAL A 115 -12.36 -23.91 7.41
N LEU A 116 -13.39 -23.33 6.80
CA LEU A 116 -14.59 -22.85 7.51
C LEU A 116 -15.31 -23.98 8.23
N TYR A 117 -15.47 -25.16 7.60
CA TYR A 117 -15.99 -26.35 8.28
C TYR A 117 -15.15 -26.78 9.49
N ARG A 118 -13.81 -26.76 9.38
CA ARG A 118 -12.92 -27.08 10.51
C ARG A 118 -13.05 -26.07 11.64
N VAL A 119 -13.22 -24.79 11.34
CA VAL A 119 -13.48 -23.74 12.34
C VAL A 119 -14.82 -24.00 13.04
N GLU A 120 -15.89 -24.26 12.28
CA GLU A 120 -17.24 -24.51 12.82
C GLU A 120 -17.31 -25.78 13.70
N THR A 121 -16.53 -26.81 13.37
CA THR A 121 -16.46 -28.06 14.14
C THR A 121 -15.43 -28.05 15.27
N GLY A 122 -14.71 -26.95 15.46
CA GLY A 122 -13.69 -26.80 16.52
C GLY A 122 -12.34 -27.46 16.23
N ASN A 123 -12.09 -27.90 15.00
CA ASN A 123 -10.81 -28.47 14.57
C ASN A 123 -9.83 -27.36 14.09
N PHE A 124 -9.48 -26.46 15.00
CA PHE A 124 -8.71 -25.27 14.68
C PHE A 124 -7.28 -25.56 14.20
N LYS A 125 -6.64 -26.64 14.69
CA LYS A 125 -5.29 -27.06 14.25
C LYS A 125 -5.26 -27.31 12.74
N ARG A 126 -6.18 -28.15 12.26
CA ARG A 126 -6.26 -28.49 10.84
C ARG A 126 -6.71 -27.29 10.01
N GLY A 127 -7.68 -26.51 10.51
CA GLY A 127 -8.13 -25.28 9.85
C GLY A 127 -7.00 -24.27 9.64
N PHE A 128 -6.15 -24.04 10.65
CA PHE A 128 -5.01 -23.12 10.56
C PHE A 128 -4.01 -23.56 9.47
N MET A 129 -3.64 -24.85 9.46
CA MET A 129 -2.69 -25.37 8.46
C MET A 129 -3.27 -25.33 7.04
N LEU A 130 -4.55 -25.67 6.87
CA LEU A 130 -5.22 -25.62 5.57
C LEU A 130 -5.31 -24.18 5.03
N LEU A 131 -5.50 -23.19 5.91
CA LEU A 131 -5.54 -21.79 5.49
C LEU A 131 -4.20 -21.33 4.89
N SER A 132 -3.06 -21.81 5.38
CA SER A 132 -1.75 -21.54 4.78
C SER A 132 -1.64 -22.09 3.35
N ILE A 133 -2.27 -23.22 3.06
CA ILE A 133 -2.31 -23.81 1.71
C ILE A 133 -3.21 -22.98 0.80
N VAL A 134 -4.36 -22.52 1.31
CA VAL A 134 -5.25 -21.59 0.59
C VAL A 134 -4.52 -20.29 0.24
N ALA A 135 -3.79 -19.72 1.19
CA ALA A 135 -3.00 -18.50 0.97
C ALA A 135 -1.90 -18.69 -0.08
N ARG A 136 -1.17 -19.81 -0.04
CA ARG A 136 -0.19 -20.14 -1.09
C ARG A 136 -0.86 -20.33 -2.46
N SER A 137 -2.06 -20.89 -2.48
CA SER A 137 -2.83 -21.05 -3.73
C SER A 137 -3.24 -19.71 -4.33
N ILE A 138 -3.64 -18.72 -3.50
CA ILE A 138 -3.89 -17.34 -3.95
C ILE A 138 -2.65 -16.77 -4.63
N SER A 139 -1.49 -16.86 -3.98
CA SER A 139 -0.24 -16.30 -4.53
C SER A 139 0.18 -17.00 -5.82
N ALA A 140 0.09 -18.33 -5.87
CA ALA A 140 0.42 -19.11 -7.07
C ALA A 140 -0.50 -18.78 -8.26
N LEU A 141 -1.79 -18.56 -8.00
CA LEU A 141 -2.80 -18.20 -9.01
C LEU A 141 -2.87 -16.69 -9.29
N ARG A 142 -2.08 -15.88 -8.57
CA ARG A 142 -2.13 -14.41 -8.60
C ARG A 142 -3.54 -13.87 -8.38
N LEU A 143 -4.30 -14.44 -7.43
CA LEU A 143 -5.68 -14.00 -7.16
C LEU A 143 -5.75 -12.64 -6.45
N GLN A 144 -4.62 -12.14 -5.94
CA GLN A 144 -4.51 -10.84 -5.28
C GLN A 144 -4.40 -9.64 -6.24
N TYR A 145 -4.36 -9.88 -7.56
CA TYR A 145 -4.29 -8.85 -8.60
C TYR A 145 -5.53 -8.88 -9.48
N GLU A 146 -5.95 -7.71 -9.96
CA GLU A 146 -7.06 -7.56 -10.89
C GLU A 146 -6.72 -8.23 -12.24
N ARG A 147 -7.73 -8.83 -12.90
CA ARG A 147 -7.59 -9.62 -14.14
C ARG A 147 -8.71 -9.24 -15.10
N LEU A 148 -8.50 -8.16 -15.83
CA LEU A 148 -9.54 -7.49 -16.60
C LEU A 148 -9.91 -8.22 -17.89
N ASP A 149 -9.04 -9.14 -18.30
CA ASP A 149 -9.24 -10.05 -19.42
C ASP A 149 -10.28 -11.15 -19.11
N LEU A 150 -10.67 -11.32 -17.84
CA LEU A 150 -11.73 -12.24 -17.43
C LEU A 150 -13.11 -11.58 -17.54
N ASP A 151 -14.15 -12.39 -17.71
CA ASP A 151 -15.52 -11.88 -17.62
C ASP A 151 -15.83 -11.32 -16.21
N HIS A 152 -16.81 -10.41 -16.14
CA HIS A 152 -17.20 -9.74 -14.89
C HIS A 152 -17.44 -10.69 -13.71
N VAL A 153 -18.14 -11.82 -13.95
CA VAL A 153 -18.45 -12.78 -12.88
C VAL A 153 -17.17 -13.46 -12.40
N SER A 154 -16.28 -13.84 -13.31
CA SER A 154 -14.98 -14.43 -12.96
C SER A 154 -14.10 -13.45 -12.18
N GLN A 155 -14.05 -12.18 -12.57
CA GLN A 155 -13.34 -11.13 -11.81
C GLN A 155 -13.91 -11.01 -10.39
N GLU A 156 -15.22 -10.90 -10.28
CA GLU A 156 -15.88 -10.69 -8.99
C GLU A 156 -15.76 -11.91 -8.06
N VAL A 157 -15.79 -13.13 -8.61
CA VAL A 157 -15.46 -14.36 -7.86
C VAL A 157 -14.04 -14.29 -7.29
N ARG A 158 -13.05 -13.80 -8.07
CA ARG A 158 -11.66 -13.65 -7.59
C ARG A 158 -11.57 -12.61 -6.48
N ARG A 159 -12.20 -11.43 -6.66
CA ARG A 159 -12.26 -10.37 -5.63
C ARG A 159 -12.82 -10.93 -4.34
N ARG A 160 -14.03 -11.49 -4.39
CA ARG A 160 -14.73 -12.02 -3.22
C ARG A 160 -13.99 -13.16 -2.54
N LEU A 161 -13.35 -14.05 -3.30
CA LEU A 161 -12.54 -15.14 -2.76
C LEU A 161 -11.35 -14.62 -1.96
N THR A 162 -10.54 -13.73 -2.55
CA THR A 162 -9.37 -13.16 -1.85
C THR A 162 -9.78 -12.37 -0.62
N TRP A 163 -10.81 -11.53 -0.72
CA TRP A 163 -11.33 -10.77 0.43
C TRP A 163 -11.92 -11.66 1.52
N SER A 164 -12.59 -12.76 1.17
CA SER A 164 -13.08 -13.74 2.15
C SER A 164 -11.94 -14.46 2.87
N ILE A 165 -10.83 -14.74 2.18
CA ILE A 165 -9.66 -15.36 2.79
C ILE A 165 -9.01 -14.41 3.81
N MET A 166 -8.92 -13.12 3.50
CA MET A 166 -8.47 -12.09 4.46
C MET A 166 -9.37 -12.06 5.71
N LEU A 167 -10.69 -12.15 5.54
CA LEU A 167 -11.62 -12.23 6.68
C LEU A 167 -11.38 -13.48 7.52
N VAL A 168 -11.23 -14.65 6.89
CA VAL A 168 -10.99 -15.91 7.61
C VAL A 168 -9.62 -15.91 8.30
N ASP A 169 -8.59 -15.34 7.69
CA ASP A 169 -7.28 -15.14 8.32
C ASP A 169 -7.38 -14.34 9.61
N SER A 170 -8.21 -13.29 9.63
CA SER A 170 -8.41 -12.46 10.82
C SER A 170 -8.92 -13.26 12.04
N TYR A 171 -9.63 -14.38 11.82
CA TYR A 171 -10.09 -15.26 12.90
C TYR A 171 -8.94 -16.00 13.60
N PHE A 172 -7.86 -16.25 12.87
CA PHE A 172 -6.67 -16.93 13.38
C PHE A 172 -5.62 -15.92 13.85
N SER A 173 -5.25 -14.96 13.01
CA SER A 173 -4.14 -14.03 13.25
C SER A 173 -4.46 -13.04 14.37
N VAL A 174 -5.71 -12.58 14.49
CA VAL A 174 -6.18 -11.65 15.55
C VAL A 174 -5.21 -10.48 15.75
N GLY A 175 -4.81 -9.87 14.62
CA GLY A 175 -3.92 -8.71 14.56
C GLY A 175 -2.43 -9.01 14.71
N LEU A 176 -1.99 -10.28 14.77
CA LEU A 176 -0.56 -10.64 14.74
C LEU A 176 -0.05 -10.75 13.29
N PRO A 177 0.85 -9.85 12.84
CA PRO A 177 1.40 -9.92 11.49
C PRO A 177 2.08 -11.26 11.16
N GLU A 178 2.80 -11.84 12.13
CA GLU A 178 3.55 -13.09 11.99
C GLU A 178 2.66 -14.34 11.84
N SER A 179 1.39 -14.25 12.24
CA SER A 179 0.40 -15.33 12.12
C SER A 179 -0.59 -15.12 10.98
N SER A 180 -0.44 -14.03 10.21
CA SER A 180 -1.31 -13.69 9.10
C SER A 180 -0.74 -14.23 7.80
N VAL A 181 -1.56 -14.94 7.03
CA VAL A 181 -1.20 -15.48 5.71
C VAL A 181 -1.82 -14.71 4.54
N CYS A 182 -2.77 -13.81 4.83
CA CYS A 182 -3.42 -12.96 3.83
C CYS A 182 -3.63 -11.54 4.39
N GLN A 183 -2.62 -10.69 4.20
CA GLN A 183 -2.65 -9.31 4.67
C GLN A 183 -3.38 -8.41 3.67
N SER A 184 -4.32 -7.57 4.15
CA SER A 184 -5.07 -6.67 3.26
C SER A 184 -4.20 -5.63 2.54
N ASP A 185 -2.99 -5.35 3.03
CA ASP A 185 -2.05 -4.41 2.41
C ASP A 185 -1.37 -5.01 1.15
N LEU A 186 -1.56 -6.31 0.91
CA LEU A 186 -1.05 -7.08 -0.25
C LEU A 186 -2.17 -7.51 -1.22
N ILE A 187 -3.38 -6.97 -1.06
CA ILE A 187 -4.52 -7.22 -1.94
C ILE A 187 -4.68 -6.02 -2.87
N TYR A 188 -4.38 -6.19 -4.16
CA TYR A 188 -4.46 -5.18 -5.22
C TYR A 188 -5.76 -5.31 -6.04
N LEU A 189 -6.82 -5.80 -5.40
CA LEU A 189 -8.14 -5.97 -5.99
C LEU A 189 -9.04 -4.80 -5.61
N LYS A 190 -9.97 -4.45 -6.50
CA LYS A 190 -11.10 -3.60 -6.10
C LYS A 190 -11.91 -4.28 -4.99
N MET A 191 -12.65 -3.46 -4.24
CA MET A 191 -13.64 -3.99 -3.29
C MET A 191 -14.75 -4.74 -4.06
N PRO A 192 -15.37 -5.79 -3.47
CA PRO A 192 -16.50 -6.48 -4.09
C PRO A 192 -17.65 -5.53 -4.44
N CYS A 193 -18.31 -5.77 -5.57
CA CYS A 193 -19.52 -5.05 -5.94
C CYS A 193 -20.73 -5.52 -5.09
N PRO A 194 -21.82 -4.73 -5.02
CA PRO A 194 -23.09 -5.18 -4.43
C PRO A 194 -23.58 -6.51 -5.03
N GLU A 195 -24.35 -7.29 -4.27
CA GLU A 195 -24.86 -8.60 -4.75
C GLU A 195 -25.75 -8.46 -5.98
N GLU A 196 -26.45 -7.34 -6.11
CA GLU A 196 -27.30 -7.01 -7.27
C GLU A 196 -26.49 -6.90 -8.56
N ASP A 197 -25.24 -6.46 -8.44
CA ASP A 197 -24.36 -6.18 -9.58
C ASP A 197 -23.46 -7.38 -9.90
N PHE A 198 -23.34 -8.38 -9.02
CA PHE A 198 -22.44 -9.53 -9.21
C PHE A 198 -22.71 -10.26 -10.53
N HIS A 199 -23.95 -10.27 -11.02
CA HIS A 199 -24.33 -10.93 -12.26
C HIS A 199 -24.83 -9.97 -13.35
N ALA A 200 -24.78 -8.66 -13.12
CA ALA A 200 -25.16 -7.67 -14.12
C ALA A 200 -24.04 -7.56 -15.18
N SER A 201 -24.34 -7.88 -16.44
CA SER A 201 -23.53 -7.35 -17.55
C SER A 201 -23.93 -5.88 -17.77
N GLU A 202 -23.01 -5.03 -18.23
CA GLU A 202 -23.06 -3.55 -18.33
C GLU A 202 -24.33 -2.87 -18.94
N LEU A 203 -25.44 -3.55 -19.22
CA LEU A 203 -26.62 -2.98 -19.89
C LEU A 203 -28.01 -3.34 -19.32
N THR A 204 -28.16 -3.89 -18.12
CA THR A 204 -29.50 -4.03 -17.51
C THR A 204 -29.52 -3.69 -16.03
N LEU A 205 -30.05 -2.51 -15.71
CA LEU A 205 -30.43 -2.09 -14.37
C LEU A 205 -31.56 -2.96 -13.83
N SER A 206 -31.47 -3.26 -12.53
CA SER A 206 -32.53 -3.75 -11.64
C SER A 206 -32.97 -5.21 -11.86
N SER A 207 -32.40 -6.11 -11.06
CA SER A 207 -33.23 -7.14 -10.43
C SER A 207 -32.98 -7.10 -8.92
N SER A 208 -33.98 -6.63 -8.18
CA SER A 208 -34.08 -6.94 -6.75
C SER A 208 -33.99 -8.46 -6.56
N SER A 209 -33.36 -8.87 -5.46
CA SER A 209 -33.27 -10.27 -5.06
C SER A 209 -34.64 -10.99 -5.12
N LEU A 210 -34.63 -12.33 -5.19
CA LEU A 210 -35.84 -13.16 -5.20
C LEU A 210 -36.79 -12.91 -4.01
N ASP A 211 -36.28 -12.36 -2.91
CA ASP A 211 -37.01 -11.97 -1.69
C ASP A 211 -37.34 -10.46 -1.62
N GLY A 212 -37.04 -9.67 -2.65
CA GLY A 212 -37.41 -8.24 -2.77
C GLY A 212 -36.59 -7.28 -1.90
N VAL A 213 -35.49 -7.74 -1.30
CA VAL A 213 -34.62 -6.97 -0.40
C VAL A 213 -33.19 -6.98 -0.92
N ALA A 214 -32.72 -5.82 -1.38
CA ALA A 214 -31.33 -5.65 -1.80
C ALA A 214 -30.35 -5.77 -0.62
N GLU A 215 -29.18 -6.34 -0.87
CA GLU A 215 -28.03 -6.38 0.02
C GLU A 215 -27.34 -5.01 0.12
N GLY A 216 -27.28 -4.24 -0.96
CA GLY A 216 -26.92 -2.82 -0.93
C GLY A 216 -25.47 -2.52 -0.53
N GLY A 217 -24.53 -3.40 -0.84
CA GLY A 217 -23.09 -3.20 -0.61
C GLY A 217 -22.63 -3.48 0.83
N LEU A 218 -23.45 -4.13 1.67
CA LEU A 218 -23.11 -4.43 3.06
C LEU A 218 -21.82 -5.27 3.22
N LEU A 219 -21.49 -6.12 2.26
CA LEU A 219 -20.24 -6.88 2.24
C LEU A 219 -19.01 -5.97 2.14
N GLN A 220 -19.07 -4.97 1.25
CA GLN A 220 -18.00 -3.98 1.12
C GLN A 220 -17.83 -3.20 2.42
N VAL A 221 -18.92 -2.77 3.04
CA VAL A 221 -18.90 -2.07 4.34
C VAL A 221 -18.24 -2.96 5.39
N TYR A 222 -18.67 -4.22 5.51
CA TYR A 222 -18.11 -5.18 6.47
C TYR A 222 -16.59 -5.39 6.28
N LEU A 223 -16.13 -5.51 5.02
CA LEU A 223 -14.72 -5.67 4.70
C LEU A 223 -13.88 -4.46 5.15
N ARG A 224 -14.36 -3.25 4.87
CA ARG A 224 -13.68 -2.03 5.30
C ARG A 224 -13.63 -1.90 6.82
N LEU A 225 -14.71 -2.25 7.53
CA LEU A 225 -14.72 -2.31 8.99
C LEU A 225 -13.69 -3.31 9.53
N SER A 226 -13.56 -4.46 8.88
CA SER A 226 -12.61 -5.50 9.28
C SER A 226 -11.14 -5.03 9.16
N ILE A 227 -10.83 -4.20 8.16
CA ILE A 227 -9.50 -3.58 7.99
C ILE A 227 -9.21 -2.62 9.15
N VAL A 228 -10.15 -1.72 9.48
CA VAL A 228 -9.97 -0.79 10.60
C VAL A 228 -9.81 -1.57 11.91
N ARG A 229 -10.64 -2.59 12.12
CA ARG A 229 -10.59 -3.42 13.33
C ARG A 229 -9.28 -4.18 13.48
N ARG A 230 -8.70 -4.67 12.38
CA ARG A 230 -7.35 -5.24 12.35
C ARG A 230 -6.30 -4.22 12.85
N ASP A 231 -6.40 -2.98 12.39
CA ASP A 231 -5.43 -1.93 12.76
C ASP A 231 -5.56 -1.54 14.23
N VAL A 232 -6.79 -1.48 14.77
CA VAL A 232 -7.05 -1.30 16.21
C VAL A 232 -6.42 -2.44 17.03
N MET A 233 -6.56 -3.68 16.57
CA MET A 233 -5.95 -4.84 17.24
C MET A 233 -4.41 -4.79 17.20
N ARG A 234 -3.81 -4.37 16.08
CA ARG A 234 -2.36 -4.16 15.97
C ARG A 234 -1.87 -3.09 16.94
N LEU A 235 -2.55 -1.94 17.01
CA LEU A 235 -2.23 -0.86 17.94
C LEU A 235 -2.30 -1.34 19.40
N LYS A 236 -3.39 -2.01 19.79
CA LYS A 236 -3.55 -2.57 21.14
C LYS A 236 -2.37 -3.47 21.53
N ARG A 237 -1.92 -4.34 20.61
CA ARG A 237 -0.78 -5.25 20.85
C ARG A 237 0.51 -4.48 21.08
N GLN A 238 0.75 -3.42 20.29
CA GLN A 238 1.91 -2.54 20.48
C GLN A 238 1.88 -1.88 21.85
N LEU A 239 0.73 -1.32 22.26
CA LEU A 239 0.56 -0.66 23.56
C LEU A 239 0.73 -1.60 24.76
N SER A 240 0.40 -2.89 24.62
CA SER A 240 0.47 -3.86 25.74
C SER A 240 1.88 -4.13 26.29
N VAL A 241 2.91 -3.62 25.61
CA VAL A 241 4.33 -3.86 25.86
C VAL A 241 5.07 -2.57 26.17
N GLU A 242 4.41 -1.43 25.95
CA GLU A 242 4.99 -0.12 26.20
C GLU A 242 4.99 0.20 27.68
N SER A 243 6.16 0.60 28.18
CA SER A 243 6.36 1.09 29.55
C SER A 243 6.50 2.61 29.62
N ASN A 244 6.60 3.27 28.47
CA ASN A 244 6.78 4.71 28.33
C ASN A 244 5.47 5.41 27.96
N VAL A 245 5.39 6.71 28.24
CA VAL A 245 4.23 7.56 27.87
C VAL A 245 4.15 7.65 26.34
N THR A 246 2.97 7.38 25.77
CA THR A 246 2.67 7.56 24.34
C THR A 246 1.78 8.80 24.16
N PRO A 247 2.33 9.99 23.87
CA PRO A 247 1.54 11.24 23.83
C PRO A 247 0.49 11.27 22.71
N GLN A 248 0.58 10.35 21.75
CA GLN A 248 -0.20 10.32 20.51
C GLN A 248 -1.39 9.34 20.55
N LEU A 249 -1.66 8.67 21.67
CA LEU A 249 -2.73 7.65 21.71
C LEU A 249 -4.11 8.25 21.36
N THR A 250 -4.40 9.45 21.85
CA THR A 250 -5.63 10.18 21.53
C THR A 250 -5.72 10.53 20.05
N ASP A 251 -4.63 11.00 19.44
CA ASP A 251 -4.58 11.30 18.00
C ASP A 251 -4.79 10.03 17.16
N LEU A 252 -4.13 8.92 17.50
CA LEU A 252 -4.29 7.64 16.82
C LEU A 252 -5.72 7.10 16.92
N ALA A 253 -6.35 7.23 18.08
CA ALA A 253 -7.75 6.84 18.27
C ALA A 253 -8.69 7.71 17.43
N GLU A 254 -8.48 9.04 17.39
CA GLU A 254 -9.25 9.94 16.54
C GLU A 254 -9.08 9.65 15.05
N GLU A 255 -7.88 9.30 14.59
CA GLU A 255 -7.64 8.87 13.20
C GLU A 255 -8.41 7.60 12.85
N MET A 256 -8.46 6.63 13.77
CA MET A 256 -9.25 5.41 13.60
C MET A 256 -10.76 5.71 13.61
N ILE A 257 -11.22 6.64 14.45
CA ILE A 257 -12.62 7.09 14.48
C ILE A 257 -12.99 7.83 13.19
N GLN A 258 -12.11 8.68 12.66
CA GLN A 258 -12.31 9.33 11.36
C GLN A 258 -12.39 8.30 10.23
N SER A 259 -11.51 7.29 10.27
CA SER A 259 -11.54 6.18 9.31
C SER A 259 -12.86 5.41 9.40
N LEU A 260 -13.41 5.21 10.60
CA LEU A 260 -14.74 4.61 10.80
C LEU A 260 -15.85 5.46 10.19
N ARG A 261 -15.84 6.79 10.38
CA ARG A 261 -16.88 7.68 9.82
C ARG A 261 -17.01 7.58 8.29
N LEU A 262 -15.91 7.29 7.58
CA LEU A 262 -15.92 7.09 6.13
C LEU A 262 -16.57 5.76 5.69
N VAL A 263 -16.87 4.86 6.63
CA VAL A 263 -17.41 3.52 6.39
C VAL A 263 -18.65 3.25 7.25
N GLU A 264 -19.38 4.31 7.57
CA GLU A 264 -20.59 4.27 8.39
C GLU A 264 -21.68 3.42 7.70
N PRO A 265 -22.21 2.37 8.37
CA PRO A 265 -23.30 1.58 7.82
C PRO A 265 -24.63 2.35 7.90
N PRO A 266 -25.67 1.91 7.15
CA PRO A 266 -27.01 2.44 7.34
C PRO A 266 -27.43 2.38 8.82
N PRO A 267 -28.10 3.42 9.36
CA PRO A 267 -28.38 3.50 10.78
C PRO A 267 -29.27 2.33 11.24
N TYR A 268 -28.94 1.76 12.39
CA TYR A 268 -29.75 0.71 13.00
C TYR A 268 -31.08 1.27 13.52
N ASN A 269 -32.19 0.63 13.13
CA ASN A 269 -33.50 0.81 13.75
C ASN A 269 -34.37 -0.44 13.56
N THR A 270 -35.39 -0.59 14.40
CA THR A 270 -36.25 -1.78 14.42
C THR A 270 -37.03 -1.97 13.13
N GLU A 271 -37.42 -0.89 12.43
CA GLU A 271 -38.14 -0.94 11.15
C GLU A 271 -37.25 -1.54 10.04
N THR A 272 -35.99 -1.11 9.97
CA THR A 272 -35.00 -1.64 9.02
C THR A 272 -34.71 -3.10 9.32
N LEU A 273 -34.57 -3.46 10.60
CA LEU A 273 -34.38 -4.86 11.00
C LEU A 273 -35.57 -5.74 10.62
N GLN A 274 -36.81 -5.24 10.76
CA GLN A 274 -38.02 -5.93 10.31
C GLN A 274 -38.05 -6.16 8.80
N ARG A 275 -37.55 -5.20 8.00
CA ARG A 275 -37.42 -5.37 6.55
C ARG A 275 -36.52 -6.54 6.17
N TYR A 276 -35.45 -6.77 6.94
CA TYR A 276 -34.56 -7.92 6.74
C TYR A 276 -35.07 -9.21 7.38
N ALA A 277 -36.06 -9.19 8.28
CA ALA A 277 -36.45 -10.36 9.08
C ALA A 277 -36.82 -11.61 8.26
N GLY A 278 -37.40 -11.40 7.06
CA GLY A 278 -37.72 -12.48 6.11
C GLY A 278 -36.68 -12.69 5.00
N SER A 279 -35.63 -11.88 4.95
CA SER A 279 -34.63 -11.88 3.89
C SER A 279 -33.42 -12.76 4.24
N ARG A 280 -32.80 -13.37 3.22
CA ARG A 280 -31.53 -14.08 3.38
C ARG A 280 -30.38 -13.18 3.83
N TRP A 281 -30.48 -11.86 3.65
CA TRP A 281 -29.43 -10.90 3.99
C TRP A 281 -29.40 -10.47 5.45
N LEU A 282 -30.39 -10.88 6.27
CA LEU A 282 -30.44 -10.60 7.70
C LEU A 282 -29.12 -10.89 8.43
N PRO A 283 -28.45 -12.05 8.25
CA PRO A 283 -27.19 -12.34 8.94
C PRO A 283 -26.08 -11.34 8.59
N ARG A 284 -26.04 -10.85 7.34
CA ARG A 284 -25.02 -9.88 6.87
C ARG A 284 -25.27 -8.49 7.45
N TYR A 285 -26.53 -8.03 7.39
CA TYR A 285 -26.93 -6.76 7.98
C TYR A 285 -26.58 -6.72 9.46
N VAL A 286 -26.94 -7.76 10.21
CA VAL A 286 -26.60 -7.86 11.64
C VAL A 286 -25.09 -7.90 11.86
N ALA A 287 -24.33 -8.65 11.04
CA ALA A 287 -22.87 -8.70 11.16
C ALA A 287 -22.23 -7.32 10.98
N VAL A 288 -22.70 -6.51 10.03
CA VAL A 288 -22.23 -5.13 9.82
C VAL A 288 -22.49 -4.25 11.04
N GLN A 289 -23.73 -4.27 11.57
CA GLN A 289 -24.10 -3.46 12.73
C GLN A 289 -23.28 -3.86 13.97
N ILE A 290 -23.13 -5.16 14.22
CA ILE A 290 -22.33 -5.66 15.33
C ILE A 290 -20.85 -5.30 15.14
N ALA A 291 -20.28 -5.46 13.94
CA ALA A 291 -18.90 -5.09 13.65
C ALA A 291 -18.64 -3.58 13.84
N TRP A 292 -19.58 -2.73 13.45
CA TRP A 292 -19.52 -1.28 13.65
C TRP A 292 -19.43 -0.91 15.12
N HIS A 293 -20.40 -1.34 15.93
CA HIS A 293 -20.41 -1.05 17.36
C HIS A 293 -19.23 -1.71 18.09
N GLN A 294 -18.86 -2.92 17.69
CA GLN A 294 -17.72 -3.60 18.29
C GLN A 294 -16.40 -2.89 17.97
N THR A 295 -16.22 -2.31 16.79
CA THR A 295 -14.99 -1.56 16.47
C THR A 295 -14.89 -0.27 17.28
N HIS A 296 -16.02 0.41 17.51
CA HIS A 296 -16.07 1.54 18.44
C HIS A 296 -15.70 1.10 19.87
N CYS A 297 -16.28 0.00 20.37
CA CYS A 297 -15.87 -0.57 21.65
C CYS A 297 -14.37 -0.91 21.66
N ASP A 298 -13.85 -1.47 20.57
CA ASP A 298 -12.45 -1.90 20.47
C ASP A 298 -11.47 -0.72 20.57
N ILE A 299 -11.83 0.46 20.04
CA ILE A 299 -11.08 1.72 20.14
C ILE A 299 -11.25 2.34 21.53
N TYR A 300 -12.49 2.60 21.94
CA TYR A 300 -12.75 3.37 23.16
C TYR A 300 -12.36 2.63 24.44
N ARG A 301 -12.43 1.29 24.45
CA ARG A 301 -11.99 0.51 25.62
C ARG A 301 -10.49 0.67 25.91
N LEU A 302 -9.68 1.15 24.96
CA LEU A 302 -8.26 1.45 25.20
C LEU A 302 -8.09 2.51 26.31
N PHE A 303 -9.10 3.34 26.54
CA PHE A 303 -9.09 4.42 27.53
C PHE A 303 -9.81 4.06 28.85
N VAL A 304 -10.35 2.84 28.99
CA VAL A 304 -11.11 2.42 30.17
C VAL A 304 -10.16 1.89 31.24
N SER A 305 -9.71 2.79 32.13
CA SER A 305 -8.79 2.47 33.23
C SER A 305 -9.24 1.26 34.05
N GLY A 306 -8.32 0.35 34.36
CA GLY A 306 -8.60 -0.88 35.10
C GLY A 306 -9.25 -2.02 34.30
N TYR A 307 -9.68 -1.79 33.05
CA TYR A 307 -10.15 -2.88 32.19
C TYR A 307 -8.97 -3.67 31.60
N GLN A 308 -9.04 -5.00 31.63
CA GLN A 308 -7.94 -5.90 31.25
C GLN A 308 -7.37 -5.65 29.83
N GLU A 309 -8.23 -5.17 28.92
CA GLU A 309 -7.89 -4.94 27.52
C GLU A 309 -7.66 -3.46 27.17
N ALA A 310 -7.62 -2.58 28.17
CA ALA A 310 -7.27 -1.18 28.01
C ALA A 310 -5.77 -0.97 27.80
N ALA A 311 -5.38 0.25 27.42
CA ALA A 311 -3.98 0.66 27.45
C ALA A 311 -3.46 0.66 28.89
N PRO A 312 -2.14 0.54 29.11
CA PRO A 312 -1.58 0.63 30.46
C PRO A 312 -2.00 1.92 31.15
N ASP A 313 -2.33 1.89 32.45
CA ASP A 313 -2.80 3.08 33.17
C ASP A 313 -1.82 4.26 33.11
N ALA A 314 -0.52 3.98 32.96
CA ALA A 314 0.50 5.01 32.76
C ALA A 314 0.31 5.79 31.44
N VAL A 315 -0.14 5.10 30.38
CA VAL A 315 -0.48 5.70 29.08
C VAL A 315 -1.80 6.46 29.17
N ILE A 316 -2.82 5.88 29.82
CA ILE A 316 -4.13 6.53 30.00
C ILE A 316 -4.01 7.82 30.81
N ARG A 317 -3.19 7.83 31.88
CA ARG A 317 -2.95 9.04 32.70
C ARG A 317 -2.30 10.19 31.93
N ALA A 318 -1.67 9.92 30.79
CA ALA A 318 -1.10 10.94 29.93
C ALA A 318 -2.11 11.55 28.94
N CYS A 319 -3.30 10.97 28.79
CA CYS A 319 -4.37 11.49 27.95
C CYS A 319 -5.18 12.58 28.68
N GLU A 320 -5.85 13.45 27.90
CA GLU A 320 -6.75 14.47 28.45
C GLU A 320 -7.91 13.81 29.24
N PRO A 321 -8.15 14.18 30.52
CA PRO A 321 -9.21 13.58 31.33
C PRO A 321 -10.61 13.69 30.70
N GLY A 322 -10.89 14.81 30.02
CA GLY A 322 -12.15 15.01 29.30
C GLY A 322 -12.33 14.01 28.16
N TYR A 323 -11.26 13.70 27.43
CA TYR A 323 -11.27 12.69 26.37
C TYR A 323 -11.51 11.29 26.93
N VAL A 324 -10.79 10.91 27.98
CA VAL A 324 -10.92 9.59 28.64
C VAL A 324 -12.35 9.36 29.11
N SER A 325 -12.97 10.37 29.74
CA SER A 325 -14.37 10.30 30.19
C SER A 325 -15.35 10.11 29.02
N ARG A 326 -15.21 10.91 27.95
CA ARG A 326 -16.04 10.76 26.74
C ARG A 326 -15.87 9.37 26.10
N ALA A 327 -14.63 8.88 26.00
CA ALA A 327 -14.34 7.55 25.46
C ALA A 327 -15.02 6.45 26.30
N ALA A 328 -14.97 6.53 27.63
CA ALA A 328 -15.65 5.55 28.50
C ALA A 328 -17.18 5.58 28.30
N ILE A 329 -17.79 6.76 28.22
CA ILE A 329 -19.23 6.93 27.92
C ILE A 329 -19.59 6.34 26.55
N SER A 330 -18.81 6.67 25.51
CA SER A 330 -19.02 6.12 24.17
C SER A 330 -18.86 4.59 24.16
N CYS A 331 -17.86 4.05 24.86
CA CYS A 331 -17.66 2.61 24.99
C CYS A 331 -18.87 1.93 25.61
N LEU A 332 -19.42 2.49 26.69
CA LEU A 332 -20.63 1.97 27.35
C LEU A 332 -21.85 2.04 26.42
N HIS A 333 -22.03 3.16 25.71
CA HIS A 333 -23.10 3.32 24.73
C HIS A 333 -23.05 2.24 23.64
N HIS A 334 -21.91 2.07 22.97
CA HIS A 334 -21.79 1.08 21.90
C HIS A 334 -21.94 -0.36 22.42
N ALA A 335 -21.45 -0.67 23.63
CA ALA A 335 -21.63 -1.99 24.25
C ALA A 335 -23.11 -2.29 24.55
N ARG A 336 -23.87 -1.32 25.08
CA ARG A 336 -25.32 -1.44 25.31
C ARG A 336 -26.07 -1.65 24.00
N THR A 337 -25.80 -0.81 22.99
CA THR A 337 -26.45 -0.90 21.67
C THR A 337 -26.20 -2.25 21.01
N LEU A 338 -24.97 -2.78 21.11
CA LEU A 338 -24.62 -4.10 20.57
C LEU A 338 -25.51 -5.20 21.18
N ILE A 339 -25.69 -5.24 22.50
CA ILE A 339 -26.55 -6.26 23.14
C ILE A 339 -28.02 -6.06 22.77
N ASN A 340 -28.49 -4.83 22.65
CA ASN A 340 -29.86 -4.54 22.22
C ASN A 340 -30.12 -5.05 20.79
N ILE A 341 -29.19 -4.85 19.86
CA ILE A 341 -29.27 -5.43 18.51
C ILE A 341 -29.39 -6.96 18.58
N ILE A 342 -28.56 -7.61 19.41
CA ILE A 342 -28.60 -9.07 19.58
C ILE A 342 -29.97 -9.53 20.12
N LYS A 343 -30.56 -8.78 21.06
CA LYS A 343 -31.88 -9.04 21.63
C LYS A 343 -32.99 -8.87 20.58
N ASP A 344 -33.00 -7.77 19.84
CA ASP A 344 -34.02 -7.48 18.83
C ASP A 344 -34.02 -8.55 17.71
N VAL A 345 -32.83 -9.00 17.30
CA VAL A 345 -32.68 -10.08 16.31
C VAL A 345 -33.29 -11.40 16.79
N ARG A 346 -33.10 -11.74 18.07
CA ARG A 346 -33.70 -12.94 18.68
C ARG A 346 -35.22 -12.82 18.73
N ASP A 347 -35.73 -11.65 19.11
CA ASP A 347 -37.17 -11.43 19.26
C ASP A 347 -37.89 -11.48 17.90
N LEU A 348 -37.22 -11.09 16.82
CA LEU A 348 -37.74 -11.15 15.44
C LEU A 348 -37.68 -12.54 14.80
N ASN A 349 -36.67 -13.36 15.12
CA ASN A 349 -36.46 -14.64 14.43
C ASN A 349 -36.19 -15.78 15.41
N ARG A 350 -37.10 -16.78 15.43
CA ARG A 350 -36.96 -17.95 16.31
C ARG A 350 -35.73 -18.81 16.00
N GLN A 351 -35.14 -18.75 14.79
CA GLN A 351 -33.94 -19.54 14.44
C GLN A 351 -33.09 -18.87 13.34
N LEU A 352 -32.11 -18.04 13.73
CA LEU A 352 -30.91 -17.86 12.89
C LEU A 352 -30.23 -19.22 12.77
N VAL A 353 -30.29 -19.82 11.58
CA VAL A 353 -29.80 -21.20 11.35
C VAL A 353 -28.30 -21.32 11.66
N ALA A 354 -27.53 -20.29 11.32
CA ALA A 354 -26.14 -20.11 11.71
C ALA A 354 -25.92 -18.67 12.22
N PRO A 355 -25.80 -18.43 13.54
CA PRO A 355 -25.48 -17.09 14.03
C PRO A 355 -24.06 -16.71 13.58
N PRO A 356 -23.85 -15.54 12.95
CA PRO A 356 -22.52 -15.06 12.60
C PRO A 356 -21.57 -15.12 13.80
N ARG A 357 -20.33 -15.58 13.59
CA ARG A 357 -19.30 -15.68 14.64
C ARG A 357 -19.07 -14.35 15.36
N ASP A 358 -19.24 -13.23 14.66
CA ASP A 358 -19.12 -11.88 15.23
C ASP A 358 -20.21 -11.54 16.23
N ILE A 359 -21.43 -12.09 16.09
CA ILE A 359 -22.48 -11.94 17.11
C ILE A 359 -22.01 -12.57 18.41
N CYS A 360 -21.40 -13.76 18.36
CA CYS A 360 -20.91 -14.45 19.54
C CYS A 360 -19.73 -13.70 20.20
N ILE A 361 -18.75 -13.27 19.40
CA ILE A 361 -17.56 -12.56 19.89
C ILE A 361 -17.93 -11.17 20.40
N GLY A 362 -18.71 -10.41 19.63
CA GLY A 362 -19.17 -9.08 20.00
C GLY A 362 -20.05 -9.10 21.24
N GLY A 363 -21.01 -10.03 21.31
CA GLY A 363 -21.85 -10.23 22.49
C GLY A 363 -21.05 -10.57 23.75
N TYR A 364 -20.04 -11.43 23.64
CA TYR A 364 -19.14 -11.73 24.76
C TYR A 364 -18.35 -10.49 25.23
N HIS A 365 -17.71 -9.78 24.30
CA HIS A 365 -16.91 -8.60 24.66
C HIS A 365 -17.77 -7.47 25.22
N ALA A 366 -18.94 -7.21 24.64
CA ALA A 366 -19.90 -6.24 25.15
C ALA A 366 -20.39 -6.63 26.55
N SER A 367 -20.73 -7.90 26.80
CA SER A 367 -21.17 -8.37 28.12
C SER A 367 -20.09 -8.15 29.18
N ARG A 368 -18.81 -8.42 28.86
CA ARG A 368 -17.69 -8.16 29.78
C ARG A 368 -17.51 -6.67 30.07
N LEU A 369 -17.69 -5.81 29.06
CA LEU A 369 -17.62 -4.37 29.24
C LEU A 369 -18.77 -3.88 30.13
N LEU A 370 -20.01 -4.33 29.92
CA LEU A 370 -21.15 -3.94 30.74
C LEU A 370 -21.01 -4.38 32.20
N LEU A 371 -20.59 -5.63 32.44
CA LEU A 371 -20.31 -6.11 33.80
C LEU A 371 -19.20 -5.28 34.47
N PHE A 372 -18.13 -4.95 33.74
CA PHE A 372 -17.08 -4.08 34.25
C PHE A 372 -17.59 -2.68 34.58
N PHE A 373 -18.41 -2.07 33.72
CA PHE A 373 -18.98 -0.74 33.97
C PHE A 373 -19.96 -0.76 35.15
N GLY A 374 -20.77 -1.81 35.32
CA GLY A 374 -21.70 -1.96 36.44
C GLY A 374 -21.00 -2.06 37.81
N ALA A 375 -19.79 -2.61 37.87
CA ALA A 375 -18.99 -2.70 39.09
C ALA A 375 -17.88 -1.65 39.23
N SER A 376 -17.74 -0.72 38.28
CA SER A 376 -16.69 0.31 38.30
C SER A 376 -17.26 1.73 38.28
N ASN A 377 -16.43 2.68 38.72
CA ASN A 377 -16.72 4.12 38.64
C ASN A 377 -16.09 4.75 37.38
N ALA A 378 -15.91 3.98 36.31
CA ALA A 378 -15.27 4.46 35.07
C ALA A 378 -16.16 5.44 34.29
N VAL A 379 -17.47 5.44 34.53
CA VAL A 379 -18.47 6.35 33.94
C VAL A 379 -19.24 7.02 35.09
N PRO A 380 -19.62 8.32 34.97
CA PRO A 380 -20.46 9.00 35.96
C PRO A 380 -21.75 8.24 36.28
N GLN A 381 -22.16 8.17 37.55
CA GLN A 381 -23.28 7.33 38.01
C GLN A 381 -24.62 7.62 37.33
N ASP A 382 -24.86 8.87 36.91
CA ASP A 382 -26.06 9.30 36.19
C ASP A 382 -26.14 8.74 34.75
N GLN A 383 -25.01 8.33 34.18
CA GLN A 383 -24.89 7.80 32.82
C GLN A 383 -24.44 6.32 32.78
N ASN A 384 -24.00 5.78 33.92
CA ASN A 384 -23.49 4.43 34.04
C ASN A 384 -24.63 3.38 33.95
N ILE A 385 -24.26 2.10 33.88
CA ILE A 385 -25.17 0.97 33.98
C ILE A 385 -25.23 0.48 35.43
N THR A 386 -26.42 0.11 35.91
CA THR A 386 -26.54 -0.52 37.22
C THR A 386 -26.03 -1.95 37.16
N ASP A 387 -25.58 -2.48 38.30
CA ASP A 387 -25.09 -3.86 38.37
C ASP A 387 -26.17 -4.88 37.97
N GLU A 388 -27.42 -4.64 38.40
CA GLU A 388 -28.59 -5.46 38.06
C GLU A 388 -28.87 -5.46 36.55
N GLU A 389 -28.86 -4.29 35.90
CA GLU A 389 -29.04 -4.14 34.45
C GLU A 389 -27.92 -4.85 33.68
N ALA A 390 -26.66 -4.69 34.10
CA ALA A 390 -25.52 -5.33 33.45
C ALA A 390 -25.60 -6.86 33.52
N ILE A 391 -25.99 -7.41 34.67
CA ILE A 391 -26.18 -8.86 34.86
C ILE A 391 -27.31 -9.38 33.99
N GLU A 392 -28.45 -8.68 33.90
CA GLU A 392 -29.58 -9.14 33.09
C GLU A 392 -29.24 -9.12 31.60
N MET A 393 -28.58 -8.07 31.12
CA MET A 393 -28.10 -7.98 29.73
C MET A 393 -27.05 -9.06 29.38
N ALA A 394 -26.15 -9.37 30.31
CA ALA A 394 -25.17 -10.44 30.13
C ALA A 394 -25.82 -11.83 30.11
N LYS A 395 -26.79 -12.10 31.01
CA LYS A 395 -27.57 -13.35 31.02
C LYS A 395 -28.36 -13.53 29.73
N GLU A 396 -28.93 -12.45 29.21
CA GLU A 396 -29.68 -12.47 27.96
C GLU A 396 -28.80 -12.83 26.77
N THR A 397 -27.62 -12.21 26.69
CA THR A 397 -26.62 -12.51 25.67
C THR A 397 -26.11 -13.95 25.79
N LEU A 398 -25.87 -14.42 27.01
CA LEU A 398 -25.43 -15.80 27.29
C LEU A 398 -26.44 -16.82 26.75
N ARG A 399 -27.75 -16.62 26.89
CA ARG A 399 -28.78 -17.53 26.34
C ARG A 399 -28.62 -17.74 24.83
N ILE A 400 -28.11 -16.74 24.13
CA ILE A 400 -27.91 -16.72 22.67
C ILE A 400 -26.56 -17.35 22.30
N ILE A 401 -25.48 -17.01 23.02
CA ILE A 401 -24.11 -17.40 22.64
C ILE A 401 -23.57 -18.64 23.37
N ARG A 402 -24.36 -19.26 24.27
CA ARG A 402 -23.93 -20.36 25.17
C ARG A 402 -23.27 -21.54 24.47
N LYS A 403 -23.72 -21.85 23.25
CA LYS A 403 -23.18 -22.97 22.45
C LYS A 403 -21.75 -22.71 21.98
N THR A 404 -21.36 -21.45 21.86
CA THR A 404 -20.08 -21.00 21.28
C THR A 404 -19.10 -20.51 22.34
N VAL A 405 -19.58 -19.93 23.44
CA VAL A 405 -18.74 -19.34 24.50
C VAL A 405 -19.19 -19.82 25.88
N LYS A 406 -18.54 -20.88 26.38
CA LYS A 406 -18.85 -21.49 27.70
C LYS A 406 -18.37 -20.67 28.90
N GLU A 407 -17.47 -19.72 28.68
CA GLU A 407 -16.77 -19.00 29.76
C GLU A 407 -17.57 -17.80 30.32
N LEU A 408 -18.54 -17.29 29.57
CA LEU A 408 -19.40 -16.19 30.02
C LEU A 408 -20.28 -16.59 31.23
N ASP A 409 -20.71 -17.85 31.31
CA ASP A 409 -21.40 -18.43 32.47
C ASP A 409 -20.57 -18.25 33.76
N HIS A 410 -19.26 -18.48 33.69
CA HIS A 410 -18.35 -18.37 34.83
C HIS A 410 -18.13 -16.92 35.27
N ILE A 411 -17.95 -16.00 34.30
CA ILE A 411 -17.77 -14.57 34.56
C ILE A 411 -19.01 -13.97 35.25
N ILE A 412 -20.22 -14.30 34.78
CA ILE A 412 -21.47 -13.86 35.41
C ILE A 412 -21.57 -14.37 36.85
N ALA A 413 -21.22 -15.64 37.09
CA ALA A 413 -21.26 -16.23 38.43
C ALA A 413 -20.25 -15.56 39.40
N MET A 414 -19.04 -15.26 38.94
CA MET A 414 -18.03 -14.55 39.75
C MET A 414 -18.47 -13.14 40.11
N HIS A 415 -19.07 -12.42 39.15
CA HIS A 415 -19.59 -11.08 39.34
C HIS A 415 -20.75 -11.06 40.34
N MET A 416 -21.70 -11.98 40.20
CA MET A 416 -22.81 -12.17 41.15
C MET A 416 -22.34 -12.55 42.57
N ALA A 417 -21.17 -13.18 42.71
CA ALA A 417 -20.59 -13.55 43.99
C ALA A 417 -19.82 -12.39 44.67
N GLY A 418 -19.75 -11.20 44.06
CA GLY A 418 -19.01 -10.05 44.60
C GLY A 418 -17.50 -10.28 44.67
N THR A 419 -17.00 -11.31 43.99
CA THR A 419 -15.57 -11.60 43.89
C THR A 419 -15.00 -10.83 42.69
N PRO A 420 -13.99 -9.97 42.88
CA PRO A 420 -13.26 -9.38 41.75
C PRO A 420 -12.78 -10.50 40.85
N ASP A 421 -12.61 -10.22 39.54
CA ASP A 421 -11.95 -11.13 38.61
C ASP A 421 -10.52 -11.43 39.10
N GLN A 422 -10.40 -12.40 40.01
CA GLN A 422 -9.13 -12.83 40.57
C GLN A 422 -8.41 -13.53 39.43
N ARG A 423 -7.45 -12.78 38.88
CA ARG A 423 -6.25 -13.25 38.20
C ARG A 423 -6.22 -14.78 38.09
N ARG A 424 -6.47 -15.32 36.89
CA ARG A 424 -5.66 -16.47 36.44
C ARG A 424 -4.22 -15.97 36.25
N GLU A 425 -3.56 -15.64 37.36
CA GLU A 425 -2.16 -15.98 37.50
C GLU A 425 -2.14 -17.50 37.63
N PHE A 426 -1.36 -18.12 36.76
CA PHE A 426 -1.03 -19.54 36.87
C PHE A 426 -0.50 -19.86 38.27
N SER A 427 -0.69 -21.12 38.68
CA SER A 427 -0.38 -21.71 39.98
C SER A 427 0.94 -21.25 40.60
N ASP A 428 1.00 -21.21 41.93
CA ASP A 428 2.14 -20.80 42.77
C ASP A 428 3.49 -21.47 42.43
N GLU A 429 3.51 -22.57 41.67
CA GLU A 429 4.74 -23.15 41.08
C GLU A 429 5.42 -22.28 40.02
N GLU A 430 4.69 -21.45 39.27
CA GLU A 430 5.28 -20.50 38.29
C GLU A 430 5.79 -19.21 38.95
N GLN A 431 5.38 -18.91 40.18
CA GLN A 431 5.90 -17.76 40.93
C GLN A 431 7.30 -18.01 41.46
N ALA A 432 7.68 -19.26 41.72
CA ALA A 432 9.04 -19.63 42.14
C ALA A 432 10.10 -19.46 41.02
N ASP A 433 9.69 -19.44 39.74
CA ASP A 433 10.58 -19.27 38.58
C ASP A 433 10.67 -17.79 38.10
N ARG A 434 10.01 -16.86 38.79
CA ARG A 434 9.96 -15.42 38.42
C ARG A 434 11.23 -14.64 38.73
N SER A 435 12.16 -15.17 39.54
CA SER A 435 13.38 -14.46 39.93
C SER A 435 14.54 -14.59 38.92
N HIS A 436 14.41 -15.39 37.85
CA HIS A 436 15.50 -15.68 36.91
C HIS A 436 15.21 -15.52 35.41
N ARG A 437 14.03 -15.03 34.98
CA ARG A 437 13.75 -14.81 33.56
C ARG A 437 14.12 -13.40 33.05
N PRO A 438 14.85 -13.26 31.92
CA PRO A 438 15.16 -11.96 31.33
C PRO A 438 13.91 -11.17 30.93
N ARG A 439 13.89 -9.84 31.15
CA ARG A 439 12.80 -8.91 30.76
C ARG A 439 12.30 -9.10 29.32
N PHE A 440 13.18 -9.50 28.40
CA PHE A 440 12.88 -9.75 26.99
C PHE A 440 11.83 -10.86 26.78
N ALA A 441 11.92 -11.97 27.54
CA ALA A 441 10.99 -13.10 27.41
C ALA A 441 9.57 -12.75 27.88
N MET A 442 9.44 -11.90 28.91
CA MET A 442 8.13 -11.43 29.40
C MET A 442 7.43 -10.51 28.39
N ASN A 443 8.18 -9.67 27.67
CA ASN A 443 7.63 -8.79 26.64
C ASN A 443 7.14 -9.56 25.41
N ILE A 444 7.85 -10.63 25.02
CA ILE A 444 7.40 -11.54 23.95
C ILE A 444 6.10 -12.24 24.34
N GLN A 445 6.00 -12.79 25.56
CA GLN A 445 4.75 -13.43 26.04
C GLN A 445 3.55 -12.46 26.08
N ARG A 446 3.76 -11.18 26.39
CA ARG A 446 2.70 -10.16 26.34
C ARG A 446 2.28 -9.86 24.90
N ARG A 447 3.23 -9.74 23.96
CA ARG A 447 2.98 -9.53 22.52
C ARG A 447 2.19 -10.68 21.89
N THR A 448 2.58 -11.92 22.22
CA THR A 448 1.99 -13.13 21.64
C THR A 448 0.70 -13.56 22.32
N ARG A 449 0.22 -12.85 23.35
CA ARG A 449 -1.01 -13.20 24.08
C ARG A 449 -2.24 -13.11 23.17
N LEU A 450 -2.76 -14.27 22.80
CA LEU A 450 -3.94 -14.38 21.95
C LEU A 450 -5.24 -14.20 22.74
N GLY A 451 -6.20 -13.49 22.13
CA GLY A 451 -7.56 -13.37 22.65
C GLY A 451 -8.22 -14.73 22.81
N ILE A 452 -9.17 -14.85 23.72
CA ILE A 452 -9.81 -16.15 24.05
C ILE A 452 -10.61 -16.75 22.88
N HIS A 453 -11.04 -15.89 21.95
CA HIS A 453 -11.72 -16.25 20.71
C HIS A 453 -10.77 -16.47 19.53
N SER A 454 -9.45 -16.34 19.72
CA SER A 454 -8.47 -16.64 18.67
C SER A 454 -8.54 -18.11 18.33
N ALA A 455 -8.81 -18.43 17.07
CA ALA A 455 -8.79 -19.82 16.60
C ALA A 455 -7.37 -20.42 16.75
N LEU A 456 -6.32 -19.60 16.59
CA LEU A 456 -4.93 -20.03 16.82
C LEU A 456 -4.68 -20.39 18.29
N ARG A 457 -5.23 -19.64 19.25
CA ARG A 457 -5.14 -20.00 20.68
C ARG A 457 -5.85 -21.31 20.98
N GLN A 458 -7.05 -21.47 20.42
CA GLN A 458 -7.87 -22.66 20.61
C GLN A 458 -7.28 -23.90 19.90
N ALA A 459 -6.43 -23.70 18.90
CA ALA A 459 -5.69 -24.78 18.27
C ALA A 459 -4.74 -25.48 19.26
N GLY A 460 -4.15 -24.78 20.23
CA GLY A 460 -3.34 -25.42 21.28
C GLY A 460 -2.19 -26.27 20.72
N PHE A 461 -1.40 -25.69 19.80
CA PHE A 461 -0.14 -26.28 19.37
C PHE A 461 0.81 -26.42 20.56
N ARG A 462 1.53 -27.55 20.64
CA ARG A 462 2.50 -27.85 21.70
C ARG A 462 3.85 -28.13 21.05
N ASP A 463 4.91 -27.73 21.75
CA ASP A 463 6.28 -28.08 21.40
C ASP A 463 6.62 -29.44 22.01
N GLU A 464 7.42 -30.27 21.33
CA GLU A 464 7.81 -31.61 21.81
C GLU A 464 8.64 -31.53 23.10
N ASP A 465 9.36 -30.42 23.31
CA ASP A 465 10.14 -30.17 24.52
C ASP A 465 9.27 -29.90 25.76
N ASP A 466 8.02 -29.45 25.61
CA ASP A 466 7.10 -29.22 26.75
C ASP A 466 6.58 -30.54 27.34
N ASP A 467 6.40 -31.59 26.53
CA ASP A 467 5.97 -32.92 27.01
C ASP A 467 7.07 -33.59 27.86
N SER A 468 8.34 -33.28 27.61
CA SER A 468 9.49 -33.77 28.40
C SER A 468 9.56 -33.19 29.82
N ARG A 469 8.93 -32.04 30.07
CA ARG A 469 8.84 -31.39 31.39
C ARG A 469 7.70 -31.95 32.24
N GLU A 470 6.58 -32.32 31.62
CA GLU A 470 5.48 -33.01 32.32
C GLU A 470 5.85 -34.45 32.70
N ALA A 471 6.60 -35.16 31.85
CA ALA A 471 7.09 -36.51 32.16
C ALA A 471 8.02 -36.56 33.39
N ARG A 472 8.79 -35.50 33.67
CA ARG A 472 9.65 -35.39 34.87
C ARG A 472 8.88 -35.01 36.15
N ARG A 473 7.64 -34.52 36.03
CA ARG A 473 6.78 -34.17 37.18
C ARG A 473 5.94 -35.34 37.68
N ALA A 474 5.94 -36.47 36.97
CA ALA A 474 5.06 -37.62 37.22
C ALA A 474 5.71 -38.80 37.96
N GLU A 475 6.76 -38.58 38.78
CA GLU A 475 7.21 -39.59 39.74
C GLU A 475 6.71 -39.27 41.16
N PRO A 476 5.99 -40.19 41.85
CA PRO A 476 5.45 -39.92 43.16
C PRO A 476 6.49 -40.13 44.27
N VAL A 477 6.63 -39.12 45.13
CA VAL A 477 7.34 -39.20 46.41
C VAL A 477 6.50 -40.02 47.39
N GLY A 478 7.04 -41.13 47.91
CA GLY A 478 6.41 -41.87 48.99
C GLY A 478 7.20 -43.06 49.56
N ALA A 479 7.74 -42.84 50.76
CA ALA A 479 8.01 -43.79 51.86
C ALA A 479 9.37 -44.54 51.96
N LEU A 480 10.05 -44.19 53.06
CA LEU A 480 11.28 -44.69 53.66
C LEU A 480 11.22 -46.16 54.13
N VAL A 481 12.32 -46.92 53.97
CA VAL A 481 12.89 -47.84 54.98
C VAL A 481 14.42 -47.96 54.78
N ASN A 482 15.18 -47.71 55.84
CA ASN A 482 16.62 -48.02 56.05
C ASN A 482 16.68 -49.22 57.05
N PRO A 483 17.77 -50.01 57.30
CA PRO A 483 19.19 -49.72 57.00
C PRO A 483 20.16 -50.92 56.68
N ASN A 484 21.32 -50.61 56.06
CA ASN A 484 22.69 -51.16 56.28
C ASN A 484 23.04 -52.67 56.00
N PRO A 485 24.33 -53.08 55.96
CA PRO A 485 25.39 -52.75 54.98
C PRO A 485 26.21 -53.99 54.53
N SER A 486 26.91 -53.96 53.38
CA SER A 486 28.03 -54.90 53.17
C SER A 486 29.11 -54.35 52.22
N VAL A 487 30.29 -54.12 52.80
CA VAL A 487 31.64 -54.45 52.28
C VAL A 487 32.04 -53.75 50.97
N ALA A 488 32.78 -52.63 51.00
CA ALA A 488 34.23 -52.47 51.18
C ALA A 488 35.12 -52.85 49.95
N ALA A 489 35.96 -51.87 49.60
CA ALA A 489 37.27 -51.92 48.94
C ALA A 489 37.39 -52.04 47.40
N ALA A 490 37.88 -50.97 46.75
CA ALA A 490 39.25 -50.84 46.19
C ALA A 490 39.27 -49.81 45.03
N ILE A 491 39.88 -48.63 45.23
CA ILE A 491 41.22 -48.20 44.73
C ILE A 491 41.24 -47.69 43.25
N HIS A 492 41.81 -46.48 43.11
CA HIS A 492 42.42 -45.82 41.92
C HIS A 492 42.99 -46.78 40.84
N ASP A 493 43.07 -46.44 39.55
CA ASP A 493 43.97 -45.42 39.03
C ASP A 493 43.75 -45.18 37.50
N GLN A 494 44.43 -44.14 37.01
CA GLN A 494 44.41 -43.46 35.71
C GLN A 494 44.74 -44.26 34.42
N GLN A 495 44.52 -43.54 33.30
CA GLN A 495 45.43 -43.31 32.15
C GLN A 495 44.98 -43.80 30.75
N MET A 496 44.98 -42.84 29.81
CA MET A 496 44.99 -43.02 28.35
C MET A 496 46.29 -43.71 27.87
N PRO A 497 46.44 -44.17 26.60
CA PRO A 497 46.72 -43.27 25.45
C PRO A 497 46.29 -43.75 24.04
N LEU A 498 46.51 -42.85 23.07
CA LEU A 498 46.44 -42.96 21.61
C LEU A 498 47.38 -44.03 20.99
N GLU A 499 47.03 -44.57 19.80
CA GLU A 499 47.72 -44.31 18.51
C GLU A 499 47.35 -45.31 17.36
N SER A 500 46.92 -44.72 16.23
CA SER A 500 47.39 -44.85 14.83
C SER A 500 47.54 -46.19 14.05
N ARG A 501 47.40 -46.02 12.71
CA ARG A 501 47.85 -46.81 11.52
C ARG A 501 46.91 -47.91 10.98
N GLN A 502 46.75 -48.16 9.66
CA GLN A 502 47.05 -47.48 8.38
C GLN A 502 46.62 -48.46 7.24
N ILE A 503 46.30 -47.93 6.03
CA ILE A 503 46.44 -48.55 4.67
C ILE A 503 45.44 -49.69 4.31
N GLY A 504 44.88 -49.85 3.11
CA GLY A 504 44.99 -49.26 1.76
C GLY A 504 44.03 -50.03 0.80
N LEU A 505 43.33 -49.34 -0.12
CA LEU A 505 43.57 -49.22 -1.57
C LEU A 505 43.27 -50.46 -2.48
N ALA A 506 42.29 -50.29 -3.38
CA ALA A 506 42.23 -50.65 -4.82
C ALA A 506 40.79 -50.32 -5.32
N GLY A 507 40.48 -49.47 -6.31
CA GLY A 507 40.91 -49.35 -7.73
C GLY A 507 39.78 -49.94 -8.61
N SER A 508 38.95 -49.21 -9.38
CA SER A 508 39.19 -48.51 -10.68
C SER A 508 37.94 -47.65 -11.07
N ALA A 509 38.02 -46.33 -11.34
CA ALA A 509 38.21 -45.59 -12.62
C ALA A 509 37.20 -45.97 -13.75
N TRP A 510 36.40 -45.09 -14.38
CA TRP A 510 36.60 -43.73 -14.93
C TRP A 510 35.26 -42.99 -15.19
N GLY A 511 35.24 -41.64 -15.10
CA GLY A 511 34.27 -40.77 -15.77
C GLY A 511 33.72 -39.59 -14.94
N ASP A 512 34.41 -38.44 -14.97
CA ASP A 512 34.08 -37.12 -14.38
C ASP A 512 33.52 -36.16 -15.48
N PRO A 513 33.12 -34.88 -15.27
CA PRO A 513 32.73 -34.10 -14.06
C PRO A 513 31.40 -33.30 -14.19
N GLY A 514 30.70 -33.01 -13.08
CA GLY A 514 30.62 -31.67 -12.46
C GLY A 514 29.15 -31.21 -12.36
N LEU A 515 28.59 -30.59 -11.32
CA LEU A 515 29.10 -29.81 -10.20
C LEU A 515 28.31 -30.15 -8.92
N ALA A 516 29.00 -30.18 -7.77
CA ALA A 516 28.40 -29.97 -6.46
C ALA A 516 29.34 -29.13 -5.57
N ALA A 517 28.76 -28.07 -5.02
CA ALA A 517 29.03 -27.40 -3.75
C ALA A 517 30.48 -27.15 -3.30
N VAL A 518 30.80 -25.86 -3.11
CA VAL A 518 31.59 -25.42 -1.95
C VAL A 518 30.89 -24.20 -1.37
N GLY A 519 30.40 -24.35 -0.15
CA GLY A 519 30.07 -23.25 0.75
C GLY A 519 31.31 -22.79 1.52
N ASP A 520 31.12 -21.64 2.15
CA ASP A 520 31.92 -21.00 3.19
C ASP A 520 33.00 -19.97 2.80
N HIS A 521 32.84 -18.84 3.49
CA HIS A 521 33.77 -17.75 3.77
C HIS A 521 33.94 -16.63 2.74
N ILE A 522 33.06 -15.61 2.78
CA ILE A 522 33.42 -14.20 3.10
C ILE A 522 32.23 -13.54 3.82
N HIS A 523 32.20 -13.58 5.15
CA HIS A 523 31.51 -12.57 5.97
C HIS A 523 32.55 -11.51 6.33
N ALA A 524 32.69 -10.50 5.47
CA ALA A 524 33.28 -9.23 5.86
C ALA A 524 32.12 -8.30 6.23
N GLY A 525 32.14 -7.78 7.46
CA GLY A 525 31.09 -6.91 7.99
C GLY A 525 30.98 -5.62 7.18
N PHE A 526 29.82 -5.40 6.58
CA PHE A 526 29.44 -4.13 5.98
C PHE A 526 28.67 -3.31 7.00
N GLY A 527 29.20 -2.13 7.33
CA GLY A 527 28.50 -1.14 8.15
C GLY A 527 27.31 -0.54 7.39
N PRO A 528 26.34 0.05 8.11
CA PRO A 528 25.18 0.71 7.52
C PRO A 528 25.54 1.99 6.73
N LEU A 529 24.94 2.18 5.56
CA LEU A 529 25.29 3.17 4.52
C LEU A 529 24.46 4.47 4.59
N GLU A 530 24.99 5.64 4.21
CA GLU A 530 24.27 6.92 4.20
C GLU A 530 23.78 7.30 2.78
N ALA A 531 22.61 7.95 2.66
CA ALA A 531 22.02 8.37 1.38
C ALA A 531 21.45 9.79 1.43
N LEU A 532 21.77 10.60 0.42
CA LEU A 532 21.31 11.98 0.20
C LEU A 532 20.67 12.11 -1.19
N ASP A 533 19.37 12.40 -1.23
CA ASP A 533 18.62 12.66 -2.47
C ASP A 533 18.38 14.17 -2.61
N LEU A 534 18.96 14.78 -3.64
CA LEU A 534 18.83 16.20 -4.01
C LEU A 534 17.91 16.32 -5.21
N SER A 535 16.59 16.47 -4.99
CA SER A 535 15.66 16.69 -6.09
C SER A 535 15.26 18.17 -6.22
N THR A 536 15.15 18.63 -7.47
CA THR A 536 14.78 20.01 -7.83
C THR A 536 13.56 20.02 -8.73
N TRP A 537 12.77 21.10 -8.74
CA TRP A 537 11.49 21.10 -9.47
C TRP A 537 11.60 21.79 -10.81
N ASP A 538 11.15 21.13 -11.88
CA ASP A 538 11.13 21.70 -13.23
C ASP A 538 12.55 22.03 -13.75
N LEU A 539 13.56 21.18 -13.53
CA LEU A 539 14.92 21.42 -14.03
C LEU A 539 15.19 20.63 -15.32
N ASN A 540 15.29 21.35 -16.43
CA ASN A 540 15.90 20.85 -17.63
C ASN A 540 17.02 21.82 -18.03
N LEU A 541 18.28 21.41 -17.90
CA LEU A 541 19.42 22.17 -18.45
C LEU A 541 19.84 21.60 -19.83
N TRP A 542 19.13 20.59 -20.34
CA TRP A 542 19.62 19.62 -21.31
C TRP A 542 18.64 19.55 -22.50
N PRO A 543 18.81 20.36 -23.55
CA PRO A 543 18.18 20.06 -24.82
C PRO A 543 18.75 18.75 -25.38
N THR A 544 17.93 18.07 -26.19
CA THR A 544 18.02 16.71 -26.74
C THR A 544 19.24 16.36 -27.61
N TRP A 545 20.35 17.08 -27.49
CA TRP A 545 21.54 16.89 -28.31
C TRP A 545 22.56 16.00 -27.62
N GLY A 546 22.91 14.90 -28.29
CA GLY A 546 24.00 14.02 -27.86
C GLY A 546 25.29 14.80 -27.58
N TRP A 547 26.00 14.37 -26.53
CA TRP A 547 27.31 14.85 -26.14
C TRP A 547 28.29 14.83 -27.34
N GLN A 548 28.41 15.96 -28.05
CA GLN A 548 29.65 16.29 -28.74
C GLN A 548 30.53 17.04 -27.75
N SER A 549 31.77 16.55 -27.65
CA SER A 549 32.82 17.00 -26.75
C SER A 549 32.93 18.53 -26.66
N ASP A 550 32.39 19.10 -25.60
CA ASP A 550 33.01 20.11 -24.72
C ASP A 550 31.99 20.45 -23.60
N PHE A 551 32.47 20.44 -22.35
CA PHE A 551 31.66 20.46 -21.13
C PHE A 551 30.84 21.78 -20.96
N SER A 552 29.56 21.74 -21.34
CA SER A 552 28.46 22.61 -20.85
C SER A 552 27.10 22.05 -21.33
N PRO A 553 26.02 22.08 -20.52
CA PRO A 553 24.67 21.75 -20.97
C PRO A 553 24.23 22.76 -22.05
N ALA A 554 24.32 22.36 -23.33
CA ALA A 554 23.99 23.16 -24.52
C ALA A 554 24.67 24.53 -24.68
N GLY A 555 25.65 24.86 -23.84
CA GLY A 555 26.30 26.17 -23.84
C GLY A 555 25.46 27.31 -23.25
N ILE A 556 24.31 27.02 -22.60
CA ILE A 556 23.37 28.04 -22.11
C ILE A 556 23.65 28.42 -20.64
N ASN A 557 24.23 27.50 -19.86
CA ASN A 557 24.52 27.68 -18.44
C ASN A 557 25.85 27.00 -18.04
N SER A 558 26.44 27.43 -16.92
CA SER A 558 27.58 26.80 -16.25
C SER A 558 27.16 26.39 -14.83
N THR A 559 27.04 25.08 -14.58
CA THR A 559 26.63 24.51 -13.29
C THR A 559 27.73 23.64 -12.67
N PRO A 560 28.84 24.24 -12.19
CA PRO A 560 30.03 23.50 -11.78
C PRO A 560 29.79 22.51 -10.63
N ASN A 561 28.81 22.75 -9.75
CA ASN A 561 28.55 21.86 -8.62
C ASN A 561 27.66 20.67 -9.00
N LEU A 562 26.72 20.86 -9.93
CA LEU A 562 26.02 19.74 -10.57
C LEU A 562 27.00 18.91 -11.40
N ASP A 563 27.85 19.57 -12.20
CA ASP A 563 28.87 18.91 -13.01
C ASP A 563 29.86 18.14 -12.13
N ARG A 564 30.16 18.62 -10.92
CA ARG A 564 30.95 17.89 -9.92
C ARG A 564 30.34 16.54 -9.54
N ILE A 565 29.01 16.43 -9.39
CA ILE A 565 28.35 15.14 -9.12
C ILE A 565 28.55 14.18 -10.31
N ALA A 566 28.38 14.68 -11.53
CA ALA A 566 28.58 13.90 -12.76
C ALA A 566 30.04 13.44 -12.92
N ASN A 567 30.98 14.38 -12.78
CA ASN A 567 32.42 14.17 -12.93
C ASN A 567 32.99 13.22 -11.88
N GLU A 568 32.52 13.30 -10.64
CA GLU A 568 32.94 12.41 -9.56
C GLU A 568 32.13 11.10 -9.49
N GLY A 569 31.16 10.93 -10.38
CA GLY A 569 30.24 9.80 -10.38
C GLY A 569 29.82 9.38 -11.77
N MET A 570 28.51 9.25 -11.95
CA MET A 570 27.88 8.82 -13.19
C MET A 570 26.73 9.72 -13.59
N LEU A 571 26.63 9.95 -14.89
CA LEU A 571 25.50 10.59 -15.57
C LEU A 571 24.65 9.53 -16.28
N PHE A 572 23.32 9.62 -16.16
CA PHE A 572 22.41 8.88 -17.04
C PHE A 572 21.88 9.77 -18.15
N ASN A 573 22.10 9.35 -19.39
CA ASN A 573 21.51 10.01 -20.56
C ASN A 573 20.03 9.64 -20.76
N HIS A 574 19.51 8.64 -20.06
CA HIS A 574 18.16 8.13 -20.30
C HIS A 574 17.43 7.81 -18.99
N CYS A 575 17.10 8.86 -18.23
CA CYS A 575 16.21 8.77 -17.07
C CYS A 575 14.85 9.39 -17.41
N TYR A 576 13.75 8.69 -17.13
CA TYR A 576 12.41 9.12 -17.55
C TYR A 576 11.40 9.13 -16.40
N VAL A 577 10.48 10.10 -16.46
CA VAL A 577 9.38 10.21 -15.49
C VAL A 577 8.21 9.34 -15.91
N THR A 578 7.55 8.62 -15.00
CA THR A 578 6.36 7.83 -15.36
C THR A 578 5.10 8.66 -15.60
N ASN A 579 5.05 9.91 -15.13
CA ASN A 579 3.97 10.87 -15.33
C ASN A 579 4.53 12.30 -15.14
N SER A 580 4.59 13.10 -16.21
CA SER A 580 5.31 14.39 -16.27
C SER A 580 4.60 15.53 -15.54
N ILE A 581 4.26 15.34 -14.26
CA ILE A 581 3.68 16.37 -13.39
C ILE A 581 4.01 16.09 -11.92
N CYS A 582 4.04 17.15 -11.08
CA CYS A 582 4.66 17.10 -9.75
C CYS A 582 4.14 15.99 -8.82
N THR A 583 2.87 16.05 -8.38
CA THR A 583 2.29 15.13 -7.39
C THR A 583 2.49 13.65 -7.77
N PRO A 584 2.14 13.23 -9.00
CA PRO A 584 2.27 11.83 -9.40
C PRO A 584 3.73 11.35 -9.51
N SER A 585 4.65 12.18 -10.02
CA SER A 585 6.07 11.82 -10.12
C SER A 585 6.68 11.57 -8.73
N ARG A 586 6.41 12.44 -7.77
CA ARG A 586 6.91 12.28 -6.39
C ARG A 586 6.37 11.04 -5.70
N ALA A 587 5.10 10.72 -5.94
CA ALA A 587 4.50 9.50 -5.43
C ALA A 587 5.18 8.26 -6.02
N ALA A 588 5.51 8.29 -7.32
CA ALA A 588 6.24 7.21 -7.98
C ALA A 588 7.65 7.03 -7.38
N ILE A 589 8.39 8.12 -7.15
CA ILE A 589 9.72 8.08 -6.50
C ILE A 589 9.65 7.47 -5.11
N LEU A 590 8.70 7.90 -4.27
CA LEU A 590 8.59 7.44 -2.87
C LEU A 590 8.08 6.01 -2.74
N CYS A 591 7.10 5.62 -3.56
CA CYS A 591 6.45 4.32 -3.46
C CYS A 591 7.15 3.26 -4.31
N GLY A 592 7.91 3.64 -5.34
CA GLY A 592 8.47 2.71 -6.32
C GLY A 592 7.40 2.03 -7.16
N THR A 593 6.25 2.67 -7.39
CA THR A 593 5.12 2.11 -8.16
C THR A 593 4.55 3.14 -9.11
N HIS A 594 3.97 2.68 -10.22
CA HIS A 594 3.22 3.53 -11.14
C HIS A 594 1.94 4.08 -10.49
N ASN A 595 1.40 5.15 -11.08
CA ASN A 595 0.35 5.96 -10.46
C ASN A 595 -0.99 5.23 -10.31
N HIS A 596 -1.35 4.30 -11.20
CA HIS A 596 -2.54 3.45 -11.05
C HIS A 596 -2.45 2.49 -9.87
N VAL A 597 -1.24 2.20 -9.37
CA VAL A 597 -1.03 1.34 -8.19
C VAL A 597 -1.02 2.16 -6.89
N ASN A 598 -0.35 3.32 -6.88
CA ASN A 598 -0.31 4.17 -5.68
C ASN A 598 -1.58 5.05 -5.51
N GLY A 599 -2.38 5.22 -6.57
CA GLY A 599 -3.62 5.99 -6.57
C GLY A 599 -3.44 7.50 -6.68
N VAL A 600 -2.20 8.00 -6.86
CA VAL A 600 -1.89 9.43 -7.01
C VAL A 600 -1.79 9.76 -8.49
N LEU A 601 -2.92 10.11 -9.11
CA LEU A 601 -3.05 10.22 -10.57
C LEU A 601 -2.89 11.66 -11.09
N THR A 602 -3.38 12.64 -10.33
CA THR A 602 -3.47 14.06 -10.73
C THR A 602 -2.82 14.99 -9.70
N LEU A 603 -2.77 16.28 -10.00
CA LEU A 603 -2.29 17.29 -9.05
C LEU A 603 -3.16 17.41 -7.78
N ASP A 604 -4.46 17.11 -7.91
CA ASP A 604 -5.43 17.17 -6.81
C ASP A 604 -5.47 15.87 -5.98
N SER A 605 -4.79 14.82 -6.44
CA SER A 605 -4.62 13.60 -5.65
C SER A 605 -3.71 13.84 -4.43
N ALA A 606 -3.90 13.06 -3.38
CA ALA A 606 -3.05 13.10 -2.18
C ALA A 606 -2.51 11.71 -1.85
N LEU A 607 -1.27 11.63 -1.35
CA LEU A 607 -0.70 10.37 -0.86
C LEU A 607 -1.22 10.12 0.57
N PRO A 608 -2.01 9.08 0.83
CA PRO A 608 -2.44 8.77 2.19
C PRO A 608 -1.23 8.38 3.03
N LYS A 609 -1.08 8.99 4.21
CA LYS A 609 0.07 8.76 5.11
C LYS A 609 0.26 7.31 5.50
N ARG A 610 -0.75 6.44 5.35
CA ARG A 610 -0.67 5.00 5.64
C ARG A 610 0.06 4.19 4.57
N LEU A 611 0.10 4.65 3.32
CA LEU A 611 0.70 3.88 2.21
C LEU A 611 2.19 3.60 2.45
N PRO A 612 2.68 2.40 2.12
CA PRO A 612 4.09 2.09 2.27
C PRO A 612 4.94 2.95 1.33
N ASN A 613 6.13 3.33 1.78
CA ASN A 613 7.08 4.14 1.02
C ASN A 613 8.52 3.81 1.45
N VAL A 614 9.50 4.23 0.65
CA VAL A 614 10.92 3.94 0.87
C VAL A 614 11.44 4.41 2.23
N ALA A 615 11.05 5.60 2.69
CA ALA A 615 11.48 6.13 3.98
C ALA A 615 11.00 5.27 5.16
N LYS A 616 9.76 4.75 5.10
CA LYS A 616 9.25 3.81 6.09
C LYS A 616 10.04 2.50 6.11
N GLN A 617 10.40 1.97 4.94
CA GLN A 617 11.19 0.74 4.85
C GLN A 617 12.59 0.94 5.45
N LEU A 618 13.25 2.05 5.10
CA LEU A 618 14.57 2.41 5.64
C LEU A 618 14.53 2.58 7.16
N ARG A 619 13.51 3.26 7.70
CA ARG A 619 13.34 3.45 9.14
C ARG A 619 13.03 2.14 9.89
N ALA A 620 12.29 1.24 9.25
CA ALA A 620 11.94 -0.07 9.79
C ALA A 620 13.08 -1.10 9.69
N SER A 621 14.11 -0.81 8.89
CA SER A 621 15.26 -1.70 8.70
C SER A 621 15.99 -2.04 10.00
N PRO A 622 16.74 -3.16 10.06
CA PRO A 622 17.60 -3.48 11.20
C PRO A 622 18.60 -2.37 11.54
N GLN A 623 19.10 -1.66 10.53
CA GLN A 623 20.04 -0.54 10.63
C GLN A 623 19.39 0.73 11.17
N ARG A 624 18.05 0.81 11.15
CA ARG A 624 17.26 1.94 11.68
C ARG A 624 17.73 3.27 11.11
N TYR A 625 17.60 3.47 9.79
CA TYR A 625 17.95 4.74 9.17
C TYR A 625 17.24 5.91 9.83
N GLN A 626 17.96 7.02 9.97
CA GLN A 626 17.40 8.31 10.31
C GLN A 626 16.88 8.97 9.03
N THR A 627 15.61 9.30 8.98
CA THR A 627 14.97 9.76 7.74
C THR A 627 14.52 11.22 7.83
N ALA A 628 14.81 12.03 6.81
CA ALA A 628 14.41 13.43 6.75
C ALA A 628 13.81 13.86 5.41
N MET A 629 12.86 14.80 5.45
CA MET A 629 12.21 15.39 4.26
C MET A 629 12.10 16.91 4.42
N VAL A 630 12.78 17.69 3.57
CA VAL A 630 12.82 19.15 3.67
C VAL A 630 12.52 19.81 2.33
N GLY A 631 11.57 20.74 2.32
CA GLY A 631 11.19 21.50 1.13
C GLY A 631 9.84 21.09 0.56
N LYS A 632 9.69 21.02 -0.76
CA LYS A 632 8.37 20.78 -1.38
C LYS A 632 7.95 19.33 -1.20
N TRP A 633 6.82 19.11 -0.53
CA TRP A 633 6.17 17.80 -0.37
C TRP A 633 5.22 17.49 -1.52
N HIS A 634 4.21 18.33 -1.71
CA HIS A 634 3.26 18.28 -2.83
C HIS A 634 2.55 16.93 -3.01
N LEU A 635 2.23 16.26 -1.91
CA LEU A 635 1.52 14.97 -1.89
C LEU A 635 0.28 15.03 -1.00
N GLY A 636 -0.34 16.22 -0.94
CA GLY A 636 -1.44 16.56 -0.05
C GLY A 636 -0.98 17.31 1.20
N GLU A 637 -1.96 17.91 1.90
CA GLU A 637 -1.79 18.65 3.14
C GLU A 637 -2.73 18.13 4.23
N GLY A 638 -2.43 18.47 5.49
CA GLY A 638 -3.20 18.05 6.66
C GLY A 638 -2.77 16.69 7.23
N LYS A 639 -3.30 16.35 8.42
CA LYS A 639 -2.89 15.18 9.21
C LYS A 639 -2.96 13.84 8.47
N ALA A 640 -3.82 13.72 7.45
CA ALA A 640 -3.97 12.50 6.66
C ALA A 640 -2.88 12.33 5.57
N HIS A 641 -2.19 13.42 5.22
CA HIS A 641 -1.29 13.52 4.06
C HIS A 641 0.06 14.16 4.39
N GLU A 642 0.34 14.44 5.66
CA GLU A 642 1.65 14.89 6.13
C GLU A 642 2.75 13.85 5.83
N PRO A 643 4.02 14.28 5.69
CA PRO A 643 5.13 13.36 5.46
C PRO A 643 5.19 12.25 6.51
N ALA A 644 5.20 10.99 6.06
CA ALA A 644 5.20 9.82 6.92
C ALA A 644 6.34 8.86 6.55
N GLY A 645 7.00 8.32 7.59
CA GLY A 645 8.25 7.55 7.42
C GLY A 645 9.52 8.35 7.68
N PHE A 646 9.38 9.65 7.97
CA PHE A 646 10.47 10.57 8.27
C PHE A 646 10.55 10.87 9.77
N ASP A 647 11.74 10.77 10.36
CA ASP A 647 12.01 11.20 11.75
C ASP A 647 11.99 12.74 11.87
N TYR A 648 12.34 13.45 10.79
CA TYR A 648 12.24 14.91 10.67
C TYR A 648 11.58 15.32 9.36
N TRP A 649 10.67 16.28 9.40
CA TRP A 649 10.18 16.91 8.18
C TRP A 649 9.86 18.39 8.38
N SER A 650 10.13 19.18 7.35
CA SER A 650 9.84 20.61 7.29
C SER A 650 9.52 20.96 5.84
N VAL A 651 8.23 21.10 5.53
CA VAL A 651 7.77 21.12 4.13
C VAL A 651 7.00 22.40 3.79
N VAL A 652 7.16 22.92 2.58
CA VAL A 652 6.44 24.13 2.16
C VAL A 652 4.99 23.80 1.79
N PRO A 653 4.01 24.68 2.09
CA PRO A 653 2.62 24.50 1.68
C PRO A 653 2.48 24.63 0.15
N GLY A 654 1.68 23.76 -0.45
CA GLY A 654 1.42 23.70 -1.89
C GLY A 654 2.70 23.68 -2.72
N GLN A 655 2.86 24.71 -3.56
CA GLN A 655 4.02 24.89 -4.44
C GLN A 655 5.18 25.65 -3.76
N GLY A 656 5.00 26.15 -2.53
CA GLY A 656 5.91 27.03 -1.81
C GLY A 656 6.02 28.44 -2.37
N GLU A 657 6.60 29.34 -1.57
CA GLU A 657 6.98 30.71 -1.95
C GLU A 657 8.49 30.79 -2.13
N TYR A 658 8.99 31.73 -2.95
CA TYR A 658 10.42 31.95 -3.12
C TYR A 658 11.04 32.79 -2.01
N TRP A 659 10.33 33.83 -1.57
CA TRP A 659 10.79 34.78 -0.55
C TRP A 659 9.96 34.65 0.72
N ASP A 660 10.66 34.61 1.85
CA ASP A 660 10.12 34.40 3.18
C ASP A 660 9.14 33.20 3.25
N PRO A 661 9.52 31.99 2.80
CA PRO A 661 8.60 30.87 2.69
C PRO A 661 7.98 30.45 4.03
N GLN A 662 6.73 30.01 3.97
CA GLN A 662 6.10 29.23 5.02
C GLN A 662 6.57 27.77 5.00
N PHE A 663 6.68 27.16 6.18
CA PHE A 663 6.92 25.74 6.38
C PHE A 663 5.86 25.17 7.31
N ILE A 664 5.39 23.98 6.97
CA ILE A 664 4.59 23.09 7.81
C ILE A 664 5.57 22.14 8.49
N GLU A 665 5.46 22.05 9.81
CA GLU A 665 6.23 21.15 10.67
C GLU A 665 5.28 20.49 11.70
N PRO A 666 5.67 19.42 12.41
CA PRO A 666 4.84 18.82 13.45
C PRO A 666 4.39 19.79 14.55
N SER A 667 5.17 20.82 14.81
CA SER A 667 4.86 21.89 15.77
C SER A 667 3.88 22.95 15.25
N GLY A 668 3.54 22.91 13.96
CA GLY A 668 2.66 23.87 13.28
C GLY A 668 3.34 24.59 12.12
N MET A 669 2.70 25.65 11.63
CA MET A 669 3.21 26.46 10.53
C MET A 669 4.09 27.60 11.04
N SER A 670 5.21 27.85 10.37
CA SER A 670 6.09 28.99 10.63
C SER A 670 6.55 29.64 9.33
N LYS A 671 6.85 30.94 9.37
CA LYS A 671 7.42 31.68 8.24
C LYS A 671 8.90 31.94 8.51
N VAL A 672 9.77 31.64 7.55
CA VAL A 672 11.22 31.80 7.70
C VAL A 672 11.70 32.89 6.73
N PRO A 673 12.23 34.03 7.22
CA PRO A 673 12.72 35.09 6.35
C PRO A 673 13.92 34.64 5.48
N GLY A 674 13.96 35.07 4.23
CA GLY A 674 15.05 34.78 3.29
C GLY A 674 14.59 34.07 2.01
N TYR A 675 15.56 33.49 1.28
CA TYR A 675 15.30 32.82 0.01
C TYR A 675 15.10 31.31 0.19
N ALA A 676 14.05 30.75 -0.40
CA ALA A 676 13.61 29.38 -0.14
C ALA A 676 14.67 28.32 -0.45
N THR A 677 15.43 28.49 -1.53
CA THR A 677 16.49 27.54 -1.89
C THR A 677 17.57 27.49 -0.80
N ASP A 678 18.03 28.64 -0.31
CA ASP A 678 19.03 28.73 0.76
C ASP A 678 18.49 28.15 2.07
N ILE A 679 17.25 28.50 2.46
CA ILE A 679 16.62 28.03 3.70
C ILE A 679 16.43 26.51 3.72
N ILE A 680 16.01 25.91 2.60
CA ILE A 680 15.85 24.47 2.49
C ILE A 680 17.20 23.77 2.69
N THR A 681 18.26 24.28 2.05
CA THR A 681 19.63 23.78 2.22
C THR A 681 20.11 23.89 3.66
N ASP A 682 19.90 25.04 4.29
CA ASP A 682 20.29 25.29 5.67
C ASP A 682 19.61 24.31 6.62
N LYS A 683 18.31 24.08 6.46
CA LYS A 683 17.55 23.09 7.25
C LYS A 683 18.09 21.67 7.07
N CYS A 684 18.48 21.28 5.86
CA CYS A 684 19.10 19.98 5.59
C CYS A 684 20.46 19.83 6.30
N ILE A 685 21.35 20.83 6.14
CA ILE A 685 22.67 20.84 6.79
C ILE A 685 22.52 20.83 8.30
N ASP A 686 21.62 21.65 8.85
CA ASP A 686 21.35 21.73 10.29
C ASP A 686 20.83 20.41 10.86
N TRP A 687 19.98 19.70 10.12
CA TRP A 687 19.53 18.38 10.52
C TRP A 687 20.68 17.37 10.49
N MET A 688 21.48 17.35 9.42
CA MET A 688 22.63 16.45 9.30
C MET A 688 23.66 16.68 10.42
N LYS A 689 23.86 17.93 10.86
CA LYS A 689 24.73 18.27 12.00
C LYS A 689 24.23 17.71 13.34
N LYS A 690 22.91 17.66 13.53
CA LYS A 690 22.24 17.25 14.78
C LYS A 690 21.90 15.76 14.84
N ARG A 691 21.99 15.03 13.73
CA ARG A 691 21.66 13.61 13.65
C ARG A 691 22.56 12.77 14.58
N ASP A 692 22.07 11.59 14.94
CA ASP A 692 22.89 10.57 15.60
C ASP A 692 23.93 10.02 14.61
N LYS A 693 25.18 10.46 14.73
CA LYS A 693 26.26 10.05 13.82
C LYS A 693 26.61 8.55 13.88
N SER A 694 26.03 7.77 14.81
CA SER A 694 26.21 6.32 14.88
C SER A 694 25.25 5.52 14.00
N ARG A 695 24.24 6.17 13.42
CA ARG A 695 23.21 5.57 12.57
C ARG A 695 23.24 6.18 11.17
N PRO A 696 22.97 5.37 10.13
CA PRO A 696 22.89 5.90 8.77
C PRO A 696 21.74 6.89 8.61
N PHE A 697 21.81 7.72 7.58
CA PHE A 697 20.74 8.65 7.25
C PHE A 697 20.22 8.49 5.82
N PHE A 698 18.98 8.91 5.62
CA PHE A 698 18.33 9.13 4.33
C PHE A 698 17.63 10.48 4.37
N ILE A 699 18.04 11.43 3.54
CA ILE A 699 17.42 12.76 3.50
C ILE A 699 17.04 13.14 2.07
N MET A 700 15.82 13.66 1.95
CA MET A 700 15.26 14.22 0.72
C MET A 700 15.28 15.75 0.81
N CYS A 701 16.15 16.38 0.02
CA CYS A 701 16.29 17.84 -0.09
C CYS A 701 15.60 18.32 -1.36
N HIS A 702 14.48 19.00 -1.20
CA HIS A 702 13.43 19.11 -2.22
C HIS A 702 13.15 20.59 -2.56
N HIS A 703 14.02 21.24 -3.33
CA HIS A 703 14.05 22.72 -3.52
C HIS A 703 12.95 23.26 -4.42
N LYS A 704 12.16 24.28 -4.02
CA LYS A 704 11.15 24.96 -4.87
C LYS A 704 11.65 25.30 -6.30
N ALA A 705 12.88 25.78 -6.40
CA ALA A 705 13.50 26.17 -7.65
C ALA A 705 13.74 24.98 -8.61
N PRO A 706 13.74 25.22 -9.93
CA PRO A 706 13.32 26.43 -10.63
C PRO A 706 11.83 26.52 -11.00
N HIS A 707 10.87 25.94 -10.25
CA HIS A 707 9.44 26.02 -10.61
C HIS A 707 8.93 27.48 -10.79
N ARG A 708 7.97 27.69 -11.71
CA ARG A 708 7.27 28.96 -11.94
C ARG A 708 6.85 29.65 -10.62
N SER A 709 7.03 30.97 -10.44
CA SER A 709 7.30 32.05 -11.42
C SER A 709 8.75 32.56 -11.49
N TRP A 710 9.74 31.68 -11.29
CA TRP A 710 11.16 31.96 -11.57
C TRP A 710 11.71 33.22 -10.88
N GLU A 711 11.33 33.40 -9.62
CA GLU A 711 11.85 34.50 -8.81
C GLU A 711 13.26 34.13 -8.33
N TYR A 712 14.25 34.60 -9.07
CA TYR A 712 15.66 34.36 -8.78
C TYR A 712 16.13 35.07 -7.49
N ASP A 713 17.19 34.54 -6.88
CA ASP A 713 17.85 35.18 -5.74
C ASP A 713 18.51 36.50 -6.19
N SER A 714 18.36 37.56 -5.39
CA SER A 714 18.87 38.89 -5.69
C SER A 714 20.37 38.92 -6.00
N LYS A 715 21.15 37.97 -5.48
CA LYS A 715 22.60 37.85 -5.77
C LYS A 715 22.91 37.45 -7.22
N HIS A 716 21.97 36.84 -7.93
CA HIS A 716 22.13 36.39 -9.33
C HIS A 716 21.55 37.36 -10.36
N LYS A 717 21.06 38.53 -9.95
CA LYS A 717 20.35 39.48 -10.82
C LYS A 717 21.17 39.94 -12.05
N ASP A 718 22.49 39.96 -11.93
CA ASP A 718 23.42 40.47 -12.93
C ASP A 718 24.00 39.36 -13.83
N MET A 719 23.50 38.11 -13.71
CA MET A 719 23.90 36.98 -14.56
C MET A 719 23.03 36.88 -15.82
N TYR A 720 23.51 36.19 -16.86
CA TYR A 720 22.75 35.96 -18.10
C TYR A 720 22.18 37.25 -18.72
N THR A 721 23.01 38.28 -18.85
CA THR A 721 22.60 39.57 -19.43
C THR A 721 22.56 39.53 -20.96
N ASP A 722 23.35 38.64 -21.57
CA ASP A 722 23.36 38.45 -23.01
C ASP A 722 22.11 37.69 -23.48
N PRO A 723 21.63 37.93 -24.72
CA PRO A 723 20.49 37.20 -25.26
C PRO A 723 20.75 35.69 -25.34
N VAL A 724 19.78 34.90 -24.87
CA VAL A 724 19.78 33.44 -24.98
C VAL A 724 19.36 33.06 -26.40
N LYS A 725 20.03 32.09 -27.03
CA LYS A 725 19.66 31.61 -28.36
C LYS A 725 18.25 31.02 -28.32
N LEU A 726 17.37 31.43 -29.24
CA LEU A 726 16.06 30.81 -29.41
C LEU A 726 16.24 29.36 -29.91
N PRO A 727 15.44 28.41 -29.40
CA PRO A 727 15.36 27.07 -29.98
C PRO A 727 14.91 27.14 -31.45
N ASP A 728 15.46 26.26 -32.28
CA ASP A 728 15.07 26.19 -33.70
C ASP A 728 13.58 25.86 -33.88
N THR A 729 12.95 25.27 -32.84
CA THR A 729 11.52 24.93 -32.76
C THR A 729 10.67 26.01 -32.05
N PHE A 730 11.18 27.22 -31.82
CA PHE A 730 10.42 28.24 -31.08
C PHE A 730 9.16 28.72 -31.83
N THR A 731 9.20 28.79 -33.16
CA THR A 731 8.10 29.26 -34.02
C THR A 731 7.34 28.10 -34.69
N ASP A 732 7.27 26.98 -34.01
CA ASP A 732 6.74 25.73 -34.52
C ASP A 732 5.22 25.79 -34.75
N ASP A 733 4.74 25.25 -35.88
CA ASP A 733 3.36 25.40 -36.38
C ASP A 733 2.45 24.19 -36.09
N TYR A 734 3.02 23.13 -35.52
CA TYR A 734 2.29 21.90 -35.13
C TYR A 734 1.59 21.15 -36.26
N LYS A 735 1.87 21.45 -37.54
CA LYS A 735 1.11 20.85 -38.65
C LYS A 735 1.27 19.33 -38.79
N ASN A 736 2.40 18.79 -38.34
CA ASN A 736 2.78 17.38 -38.47
C ASN A 736 2.63 16.58 -37.16
N ARG A 737 1.85 17.08 -36.19
CA ARG A 737 1.63 16.44 -34.88
C ARG A 737 0.15 16.37 -34.52
N ALA A 738 -0.13 15.60 -33.47
CA ALA A 738 -1.45 15.43 -32.89
C ALA A 738 -2.07 16.76 -32.49
N ASN A 739 -3.41 16.80 -32.47
CA ASN A 739 -4.15 18.01 -32.13
C ASN A 739 -3.82 18.54 -30.72
N ALA A 740 -3.39 17.66 -29.80
CA ALA A 740 -2.93 18.01 -28.45
C ALA A 740 -1.87 19.14 -28.45
N ALA A 741 -0.92 19.12 -29.39
CA ALA A 741 0.11 20.15 -29.54
C ALA A 741 -0.46 21.53 -29.94
N LYS A 742 -1.59 21.55 -30.66
CA LYS A 742 -2.23 22.77 -31.17
C LYS A 742 -3.12 23.46 -30.14
N ILE A 743 -3.72 22.72 -29.22
CA ILE A 743 -4.74 23.26 -28.31
C ILE A 743 -4.21 23.61 -26.92
N VAL A 744 -3.00 23.12 -26.58
CA VAL A 744 -2.36 23.37 -25.29
C VAL A 744 -2.10 24.86 -25.05
N LYS A 745 -2.21 25.29 -23.79
CA LYS A 745 -2.09 26.68 -23.31
C LYS A 745 -0.83 26.85 -22.48
N MET A 746 0.31 26.58 -23.10
CA MET A 746 1.64 26.72 -22.47
C MET A 746 2.66 27.37 -23.40
N ARG A 747 2.24 28.22 -24.33
CA ARG A 747 3.12 28.93 -25.27
C ARG A 747 3.77 30.14 -24.63
N VAL A 748 5.07 30.32 -24.84
CA VAL A 748 5.83 31.49 -24.39
C VAL A 748 5.23 32.79 -24.94
N ALA A 749 4.82 32.78 -26.22
CA ALA A 749 4.24 33.94 -26.88
C ALA A 749 2.86 34.35 -26.33
N GLU A 750 2.05 33.40 -25.85
CA GLU A 750 0.62 33.61 -25.56
C GLU A 750 0.24 33.48 -24.08
N ASP A 751 0.91 32.57 -23.35
CA ASP A 751 0.40 32.05 -22.07
C ASP A 751 1.17 32.51 -20.82
N LEU A 752 2.32 33.16 -21.00
CA LEU A 752 3.10 33.74 -19.89
C LEU A 752 2.41 34.97 -19.28
N THR A 753 2.57 35.13 -17.98
CA THR A 753 1.95 36.22 -17.20
C THR A 753 2.93 37.36 -16.90
N TYR A 754 2.40 38.49 -16.44
CA TYR A 754 3.24 39.60 -15.99
C TYR A 754 4.15 39.18 -14.82
N THR A 755 3.62 38.36 -13.91
CA THR A 755 4.37 37.85 -12.76
C THR A 755 5.54 36.99 -13.19
N ASP A 756 5.32 36.09 -14.15
CA ASP A 756 6.36 35.20 -14.68
C ASP A 756 7.58 35.95 -15.22
N LEU A 757 7.33 37.07 -15.90
CA LEU A 757 8.38 37.86 -16.56
C LEU A 757 8.94 38.99 -15.69
N GLY A 758 8.52 39.09 -14.42
CA GLY A 758 8.93 40.16 -13.52
C GLY A 758 8.51 41.54 -14.01
N LEU A 759 7.30 41.64 -14.59
CA LEU A 759 6.74 42.86 -15.14
C LEU A 759 5.67 43.45 -14.23
N VAL A 760 5.44 44.75 -14.35
CA VAL A 760 4.31 45.42 -13.71
C VAL A 760 3.04 45.00 -14.42
N GLN A 761 2.07 44.48 -13.66
CA GLN A 761 0.73 44.20 -14.17
C GLN A 761 -0.12 45.49 -14.12
N PRO A 762 -0.65 45.98 -15.26
CA PRO A 762 -1.56 47.11 -15.27
C PRO A 762 -2.98 46.74 -14.79
N GLU A 763 -3.72 47.74 -14.29
CA GLU A 763 -5.15 47.61 -14.00
C GLU A 763 -5.99 47.91 -15.24
N GLY A 764 -7.07 47.15 -15.46
CA GLY A 764 -7.96 47.37 -16.60
C GLY A 764 -8.84 46.16 -16.96
N PRO A 765 -9.68 46.30 -17.99
CA PRO A 765 -10.49 45.20 -18.52
C PRO A 765 -9.61 44.15 -19.22
N ALA A 766 -10.07 42.90 -19.26
CA ALA A 766 -9.29 41.79 -19.83
C ALA A 766 -8.88 41.98 -21.31
N ALA A 767 -9.65 42.77 -22.07
CA ALA A 767 -9.33 43.09 -23.46
C ALA A 767 -8.06 43.95 -23.61
N GLU A 768 -7.67 44.71 -22.59
CA GLU A 768 -6.52 45.61 -22.63
C GLU A 768 -5.32 45.04 -21.87
N VAL A 769 -5.57 44.50 -20.67
CA VAL A 769 -4.49 44.05 -19.77
C VAL A 769 -4.27 42.54 -19.79
N GLY A 770 -5.12 41.80 -20.51
CA GLY A 770 -5.05 40.35 -20.66
C GLY A 770 -5.98 39.58 -19.72
N VAL A 771 -6.22 38.32 -20.07
CA VAL A 771 -7.14 37.43 -19.35
C VAL A 771 -6.53 36.99 -18.02
N LYS A 772 -7.37 36.86 -16.98
CA LYS A 772 -6.94 36.25 -15.72
C LYS A 772 -6.54 34.79 -15.97
N LEU A 773 -5.45 34.35 -15.33
CA LEU A 773 -5.00 32.97 -15.43
C LEU A 773 -6.01 31.99 -14.78
N MET A 774 -6.53 32.36 -13.60
CA MET A 774 -7.59 31.63 -12.92
C MET A 774 -8.59 32.60 -12.29
N ASP A 775 -9.87 32.26 -12.31
CA ASP A 775 -10.92 33.06 -11.66
C ASP A 775 -11.17 32.55 -10.23
N VAL A 776 -10.19 32.78 -9.35
CA VAL A 776 -10.24 32.40 -7.94
C VAL A 776 -9.91 33.63 -7.09
N TRP A 777 -10.62 33.78 -5.97
CA TRP A 777 -10.42 34.87 -5.00
C TRP A 777 -8.93 34.90 -4.57
N ASN A 778 -8.31 36.09 -4.56
CA ASN A 778 -6.89 36.36 -4.26
C ASN A 778 -5.82 35.99 -5.32
N ARG A 779 -6.16 35.43 -6.49
CA ARG A 779 -5.20 35.33 -7.61
C ARG A 779 -5.53 36.31 -8.73
N ALA A 780 -4.77 37.40 -8.79
CA ALA A 780 -4.95 38.48 -9.75
C ALA A 780 -4.05 38.37 -10.99
N ASP A 781 -3.24 37.31 -11.11
CA ASP A 781 -2.25 37.17 -12.18
C ASP A 781 -2.92 37.03 -13.56
N ARG A 782 -2.43 37.80 -14.53
CA ARG A 782 -2.98 37.89 -15.88
C ARG A 782 -1.96 37.49 -16.92
N LYS A 783 -2.43 36.78 -17.95
CA LYS A 783 -1.64 36.52 -19.16
C LYS A 783 -1.32 37.85 -19.82
N ILE A 784 -0.11 38.00 -20.35
CA ILE A 784 0.25 39.18 -21.13
C ILE A 784 -0.44 39.05 -22.50
N PRO A 785 -1.24 40.03 -22.94
CA PRO A 785 -1.85 40.02 -24.26
C PRO A 785 -0.83 39.75 -25.38
N ALA A 786 -1.29 39.08 -26.43
CA ALA A 786 -0.54 38.88 -27.67
C ALA A 786 -1.41 39.30 -28.88
N PRO A 787 -1.77 40.60 -28.99
CA PRO A 787 -2.55 41.09 -30.13
C PRO A 787 -1.71 41.10 -31.42
N SER A 788 -2.38 41.15 -32.57
CA SER A 788 -1.72 41.30 -33.87
C SER A 788 -1.08 42.69 -34.06
N ASP A 789 -1.62 43.74 -33.43
CA ASP A 789 -1.02 45.08 -33.35
C ASP A 789 -0.46 45.32 -31.95
N VAL A 790 0.87 45.27 -31.84
CA VAL A 790 1.62 45.48 -30.59
C VAL A 790 2.14 46.91 -30.42
N THR A 791 1.96 47.80 -31.40
CA THR A 791 2.61 49.13 -31.44
C THR A 791 2.18 50.06 -30.30
N ARG A 792 1.02 49.78 -29.69
CA ARG A 792 0.48 50.51 -28.54
C ARG A 792 0.80 49.84 -27.20
N MET A 793 1.45 48.68 -27.23
CA MET A 793 1.75 47.90 -26.05
C MET A 793 3.00 48.43 -25.35
N LYS A 794 2.91 48.56 -24.03
CA LYS A 794 4.01 48.99 -23.17
C LYS A 794 4.13 48.04 -22.00
N LEU A 795 5.27 47.38 -21.88
CA LEU A 795 5.60 46.53 -20.74
C LEU A 795 6.62 47.25 -19.86
N VAL A 796 6.51 47.12 -18.54
CA VAL A 796 7.39 47.80 -17.59
C VAL A 796 8.06 46.78 -16.67
N CYS A 797 9.38 46.84 -16.54
CA CYS A 797 10.10 46.01 -15.58
C CYS A 797 9.72 46.38 -14.15
N LYS A 798 9.30 45.40 -13.35
CA LYS A 798 8.88 45.62 -11.96
C LYS A 798 10.03 46.12 -11.07
N GLN A 799 11.26 45.73 -11.38
CA GLN A 799 12.44 46.05 -10.57
C GLN A 799 13.11 47.37 -10.97
N THR A 800 13.27 47.61 -12.27
CA THR A 800 14.03 48.76 -12.79
C THR A 800 13.15 49.94 -13.21
N GLY A 801 11.85 49.72 -13.42
CA GLY A 801 10.94 50.72 -13.99
C GLY A 801 11.16 50.98 -15.49
N GLU A 802 12.08 50.27 -16.14
CA GLU A 802 12.35 50.38 -17.57
C GLU A 802 11.12 49.97 -18.38
N ALA A 803 10.83 50.73 -19.43
CA ALA A 803 9.69 50.50 -20.31
C ALA A 803 10.14 49.94 -21.67
N PHE A 804 9.41 48.94 -22.14
CA PHE A 804 9.65 48.23 -23.40
C PHE A 804 8.45 48.43 -24.34
N THR A 805 8.74 48.64 -25.61
CA THR A 805 7.79 48.82 -26.70
C THR A 805 8.16 47.92 -27.86
N PHE A 806 7.19 47.53 -28.68
CA PHE A 806 7.36 46.52 -29.72
C PHE A 806 6.78 47.02 -31.04
N SER A 807 7.41 46.67 -32.16
CA SER A 807 6.93 46.99 -33.51
C SER A 807 6.19 45.81 -34.13
N THR A 808 6.57 44.58 -33.79
CA THR A 808 6.01 43.35 -34.35
C THR A 808 5.67 42.32 -33.26
N PRO A 809 4.68 41.42 -33.49
CA PRO A 809 4.40 40.31 -32.59
C PRO A 809 5.60 39.40 -32.32
N GLU A 810 6.49 39.23 -33.31
CA GLU A 810 7.71 38.44 -33.19
C GLU A 810 8.68 39.06 -32.18
N GLU A 811 8.88 40.39 -32.22
CA GLU A 811 9.69 41.11 -31.23
C GLU A 811 9.12 40.94 -29.81
N LEU A 812 7.79 40.93 -29.66
CA LEU A 812 7.14 40.68 -28.37
C LEU A 812 7.38 39.23 -27.89
N ALA A 813 7.23 38.25 -28.77
CA ALA A 813 7.44 36.83 -28.44
C ALA A 813 8.89 36.56 -28.03
N GLU A 814 9.86 37.11 -28.77
CA GLU A 814 11.29 37.04 -28.43
C GLU A 814 11.57 37.74 -27.10
N PHE A 815 11.01 38.91 -26.84
CA PHE A 815 11.15 39.58 -25.54
C PHE A 815 10.62 38.72 -24.39
N LYS A 816 9.45 38.09 -24.56
CA LYS A 816 8.88 37.18 -23.55
C LYS A 816 9.82 35.99 -23.31
N PHE A 817 10.37 35.40 -24.37
CA PHE A 817 11.34 34.30 -24.31
C PHE A 817 12.61 34.71 -23.55
N GLN A 818 13.24 35.84 -23.92
CA GLN A 818 14.46 36.31 -23.26
C GLN A 818 14.24 36.52 -21.76
N ARG A 819 13.12 37.18 -21.39
CA ARG A 819 12.77 37.40 -19.97
C ARG A 819 12.52 36.09 -19.23
N TYR A 820 11.82 35.16 -19.85
CA TYR A 820 11.58 33.83 -19.28
C TYR A 820 12.90 33.11 -19.01
N MET A 821 13.75 32.96 -20.04
CA MET A 821 15.00 32.22 -19.94
C MET A 821 16.00 32.85 -18.97
N GLN A 822 16.18 34.17 -19.01
CA GLN A 822 17.07 34.85 -18.06
C GLN A 822 16.62 34.64 -16.60
N ARG A 823 15.31 34.71 -16.33
CA ARG A 823 14.78 34.47 -14.98
C ARG A 823 14.92 33.01 -14.55
N TYR A 824 14.64 32.08 -15.47
CA TYR A 824 14.80 30.65 -15.25
C TYR A 824 16.26 30.30 -14.89
N LEU A 825 17.22 30.72 -15.73
CA LEU A 825 18.65 30.43 -15.55
C LEU A 825 19.23 31.05 -14.27
N ARG A 826 18.84 32.28 -13.92
CA ARG A 826 19.23 32.91 -12.64
C ARG A 826 18.66 32.15 -11.44
N THR A 827 17.46 31.58 -11.58
CA THR A 827 16.86 30.75 -10.52
C THR A 827 17.64 29.43 -10.36
N ILE A 828 18.07 28.81 -11.47
CA ILE A 828 18.91 27.62 -11.44
C ILE A 828 20.26 27.88 -10.77
N GLN A 829 20.87 29.05 -10.93
CA GLN A 829 22.14 29.33 -10.26
C GLN A 829 22.04 29.13 -8.74
N SER A 830 20.90 29.47 -8.13
CA SER A 830 20.68 29.20 -6.70
C SER A 830 20.67 27.72 -6.34
N ILE A 831 20.24 26.83 -7.24
CA ILE A 831 20.33 25.39 -7.05
C ILE A 831 21.80 24.96 -7.06
N ASP A 832 22.57 25.34 -8.08
CA ASP A 832 23.97 24.93 -8.21
C ASP A 832 24.81 25.39 -7.02
N ASP A 833 24.65 26.66 -6.60
CA ASP A 833 25.33 27.21 -5.41
C ASP A 833 25.03 26.37 -4.15
N ASN A 834 23.76 25.98 -3.95
CA ASN A 834 23.34 25.23 -2.76
C ASN A 834 23.69 23.75 -2.81
N VAL A 835 23.72 23.14 -4.00
CA VAL A 835 24.31 21.81 -4.18
C VAL A 835 25.79 21.85 -3.81
N GLY A 836 26.52 22.89 -4.24
CA GLY A 836 27.91 23.12 -3.82
C GLY A 836 28.05 23.11 -2.30
N ARG A 837 27.24 23.90 -1.60
CA ARG A 837 27.23 23.96 -0.12
C ARG A 837 26.98 22.60 0.55
N LEU A 838 26.08 21.78 -0.02
CA LEU A 838 25.80 20.43 0.50
C LEU A 838 26.96 19.49 0.28
N LEU A 839 27.55 19.49 -0.92
CA LEU A 839 28.70 18.67 -1.24
C LEU A 839 29.93 19.07 -0.41
N ASP A 840 30.16 20.36 -0.23
CA ASP A 840 31.24 20.90 0.61
C ASP A 840 31.06 20.47 2.07
N TYR A 841 29.84 20.53 2.61
CA TYR A 841 29.56 20.02 3.95
C TYR A 841 29.85 18.51 4.08
N LEU A 842 29.49 17.71 3.07
CA LEU A 842 29.81 16.27 3.08
C LEU A 842 31.31 16.00 3.04
N ASP A 843 32.07 16.80 2.29
CA ASP A 843 33.52 16.68 2.20
C ASP A 843 34.19 17.13 3.52
N GLU A 844 33.73 18.24 4.13
CA GLU A 844 34.22 18.78 5.41
C GLU A 844 33.99 17.82 6.59
N GLU A 845 32.88 17.07 6.58
CA GLU A 845 32.53 16.10 7.63
C GLU A 845 33.02 14.66 7.33
N ASP A 846 33.83 14.45 6.27
CA ASP A 846 34.31 13.15 5.79
C ASP A 846 33.18 12.12 5.51
N LEU A 847 32.00 12.60 5.13
CA LEU A 847 30.83 11.79 4.79
C LEU A 847 30.78 11.43 3.30
N ALA A 848 31.48 12.18 2.47
CA ALA A 848 31.46 12.06 1.02
C ALA A 848 31.78 10.66 0.47
N LYS A 849 32.62 9.89 1.18
CA LYS A 849 33.00 8.52 0.78
C LYS A 849 31.90 7.49 1.06
N ASP A 850 30.98 7.79 1.97
CA ASP A 850 29.96 6.84 2.45
C ASP A 850 28.52 7.34 2.27
N THR A 851 28.36 8.45 1.56
CA THR A 851 27.07 9.01 1.18
C THR A 851 26.85 8.85 -0.32
N ILE A 852 25.75 8.22 -0.70
CA ILE A 852 25.26 8.27 -2.08
C ILE A 852 24.61 9.65 -2.27
N VAL A 853 25.11 10.43 -3.21
CA VAL A 853 24.52 11.74 -3.56
C VAL A 853 23.85 11.63 -4.92
N ILE A 854 22.56 11.89 -4.97
CA ILE A 854 21.77 11.87 -6.21
C ILE A 854 21.27 13.27 -6.48
N TYR A 855 21.38 13.71 -7.73
CA TYR A 855 20.71 14.89 -8.22
C TYR A 855 19.74 14.51 -9.34
N THR A 856 18.48 14.94 -9.21
CA THR A 856 17.45 14.72 -10.22
C THR A 856 16.43 15.85 -10.24
N SER A 857 15.56 15.85 -11.24
CA SER A 857 14.28 16.57 -11.19
C SER A 857 13.10 15.62 -11.08
N ASP A 858 11.89 16.08 -10.78
CA ASP A 858 10.67 15.24 -10.85
C ASP A 858 10.22 14.97 -12.28
N GLN A 859 10.56 15.82 -13.23
CA GLN A 859 10.34 15.67 -14.67
C GLN A 859 11.25 16.66 -15.41
N GLY A 860 11.20 16.64 -16.74
CA GLY A 860 11.85 17.67 -17.55
C GLY A 860 11.03 18.96 -17.64
N PHE A 861 11.47 19.89 -18.49
CA PHE A 861 10.81 21.17 -18.72
C PHE A 861 11.06 21.69 -20.14
N PHE A 862 10.04 22.31 -20.76
CA PHE A 862 10.22 23.05 -22.00
C PHE A 862 10.83 24.43 -21.71
N LEU A 863 11.93 24.74 -22.40
CA LEU A 863 12.68 26.00 -22.32
C LEU A 863 12.50 26.85 -23.58
N GLY A 864 11.32 26.77 -24.20
CA GLY A 864 10.99 27.43 -25.46
C GLY A 864 11.01 26.48 -26.67
N GLU A 865 11.46 25.24 -26.51
CA GLU A 865 11.27 24.21 -27.54
C GLU A 865 9.77 24.07 -27.83
N HIS A 866 9.43 23.94 -29.12
CA HIS A 866 8.05 23.94 -29.63
C HIS A 866 7.26 25.23 -29.29
N GLY A 867 7.96 26.29 -28.90
CA GLY A 867 7.37 27.53 -28.41
C GLY A 867 6.77 27.42 -27.00
N TRP A 868 7.06 26.34 -26.26
CA TRP A 868 6.40 26.02 -24.99
C TRP A 868 7.26 26.33 -23.75
N PHE A 869 6.56 26.51 -22.62
CA PHE A 869 7.09 26.35 -21.26
C PHE A 869 6.24 25.28 -20.55
N ASP A 870 6.56 24.94 -19.30
CA ASP A 870 5.89 23.89 -18.52
C ASP A 870 6.30 22.46 -18.96
N LYS A 871 5.45 21.47 -18.70
CA LYS A 871 5.74 20.02 -18.79
C LYS A 871 4.51 19.27 -19.30
N ARG A 872 4.20 18.07 -18.78
CA ARG A 872 3.00 17.22 -19.01
C ARG A 872 3.13 16.24 -20.17
N PHE A 873 3.49 16.73 -21.34
CA PHE A 873 3.57 15.90 -22.54
C PHE A 873 4.74 14.91 -22.49
N MET A 874 4.60 13.80 -23.21
CA MET A 874 5.64 12.78 -23.34
C MET A 874 6.77 13.18 -24.34
N TYR A 875 6.76 14.41 -24.87
CA TYR A 875 7.91 14.95 -25.61
C TYR A 875 9.15 15.02 -24.72
N GLU A 876 10.32 14.85 -25.32
CA GLU A 876 11.56 14.52 -24.62
C GLU A 876 11.92 15.55 -23.55
N GLU A 877 11.79 16.84 -23.85
CA GLU A 877 12.14 17.92 -22.94
C GLU A 877 11.33 17.89 -21.65
N SER A 878 10.08 17.40 -21.67
CA SER A 878 9.24 17.25 -20.48
C SER A 878 9.34 15.85 -19.85
N PHE A 879 9.68 14.83 -20.64
CA PHE A 879 9.63 13.42 -20.24
C PHE A 879 10.95 12.93 -19.64
N GLN A 880 12.07 13.42 -20.16
CA GLN A 880 13.41 13.07 -19.69
C GLN A 880 13.76 13.88 -18.45
N MET A 881 14.32 13.22 -17.45
CA MET A 881 14.82 13.82 -16.22
C MET A 881 16.34 13.90 -16.27
N PRO A 882 16.97 14.99 -15.81
CA PRO A 882 18.39 14.93 -15.48
C PRO A 882 18.59 13.95 -14.33
N PHE A 883 19.61 13.09 -14.41
CA PHE A 883 19.94 12.17 -13.33
C PHE A 883 21.46 12.01 -13.19
N LEU A 884 21.98 12.50 -12.08
CA LEU A 884 23.40 12.46 -11.71
C LEU A 884 23.54 11.72 -10.39
N ILE A 885 24.55 10.87 -10.27
CA ILE A 885 24.78 10.11 -9.04
C ILE A 885 26.28 9.97 -8.73
N ARG A 886 26.66 10.33 -7.50
CA ARG A 886 28.02 10.22 -6.97
C ARG A 886 28.02 9.23 -5.81
N TYR A 887 28.86 8.20 -5.94
CA TYR A 887 29.17 7.28 -4.84
C TYR A 887 30.53 6.62 -5.07
N PRO A 888 31.64 7.19 -4.55
CA PRO A 888 33.00 6.81 -4.93
C PRO A 888 33.40 5.35 -4.66
N ARG A 889 32.66 4.63 -3.80
CA ARG A 889 32.97 3.23 -3.46
C ARG A 889 32.60 2.23 -4.57
N GLU A 890 31.57 2.53 -5.34
CA GLU A 890 31.04 1.60 -6.35
C GLU A 890 30.91 2.21 -7.75
N ILE A 891 30.87 3.53 -7.85
CA ILE A 891 30.68 4.23 -9.11
C ILE A 891 32.02 4.76 -9.60
N LYS A 892 32.41 4.34 -10.80
CA LYS A 892 33.59 4.89 -11.46
C LYS A 892 33.32 6.35 -11.83
N SER A 893 34.19 7.26 -11.41
CA SER A 893 34.12 8.68 -11.75
C SER A 893 34.11 8.93 -13.26
N ASN A 894 33.43 9.99 -13.69
CA ASN A 894 33.31 10.43 -15.08
C ASN A 894 32.73 9.32 -15.99
N SER A 895 31.73 8.61 -15.48
CA SER A 895 31.03 7.57 -16.23
C SER A 895 29.72 8.09 -16.81
N VAL A 896 29.30 7.53 -17.95
CA VAL A 896 28.01 7.82 -18.58
C VAL A 896 27.29 6.51 -18.85
N CYS A 897 26.02 6.43 -18.45
CA CYS A 897 25.14 5.31 -18.72
C CYS A 897 24.09 5.69 -19.77
N ASN A 898 23.98 4.86 -20.82
CA ASN A 898 23.01 5.00 -21.90
C ASN A 898 21.90 3.94 -21.82
N ASP A 899 21.71 3.32 -20.66
CA ASP A 899 20.59 2.43 -20.40
C ASP A 899 19.42 3.21 -19.82
N ILE A 900 18.21 2.77 -20.17
CA ILE A 900 16.99 3.45 -19.77
C ILE A 900 16.64 3.08 -18.33
N ILE A 901 16.43 4.09 -17.49
CA ILE A 901 15.87 3.98 -16.14
C ILE A 901 14.61 4.87 -16.03
N SER A 902 13.74 4.56 -15.08
CA SER A 902 12.56 5.37 -14.76
C SER A 902 12.52 5.75 -13.29
N ASN A 903 11.82 6.83 -12.94
CA ASN A 903 11.73 7.30 -11.55
C ASN A 903 11.10 6.29 -10.55
N VAL A 904 10.36 5.29 -11.01
CA VAL A 904 9.90 4.15 -10.19
C VAL A 904 11.03 3.24 -9.72
N ASP A 905 12.19 3.27 -10.38
CA ASP A 905 13.39 2.47 -10.07
C ASP A 905 14.21 3.05 -8.91
N PHE A 906 13.90 4.26 -8.45
CA PHE A 906 14.69 4.97 -7.44
C PHE A 906 14.57 4.32 -6.06
N ALA A 907 13.33 4.15 -5.57
CA ALA A 907 13.06 3.50 -4.30
C ALA A 907 13.71 2.11 -4.15
N PRO A 908 13.55 1.15 -5.09
CA PRO A 908 14.20 -0.16 -4.98
C PRO A 908 15.73 -0.05 -5.00
N THR A 909 16.30 0.89 -5.76
CA THR A 909 17.75 1.14 -5.77
C THR A 909 18.24 1.66 -4.42
N PHE A 910 17.51 2.56 -3.75
CA PHE A 910 17.87 3.03 -2.41
C PHE A 910 17.88 1.90 -1.39
N LEU A 911 16.89 1.00 -1.45
CA LEU A 911 16.80 -0.16 -0.56
C LEU A 911 17.92 -1.18 -0.83
N ASP A 912 18.26 -1.43 -2.09
CA ASP A 912 19.40 -2.29 -2.47
C ASP A 912 20.70 -1.76 -1.86
N PHE A 913 21.00 -0.49 -2.07
CA PHE A 913 22.18 0.13 -1.45
C PHE A 913 22.14 0.01 0.07
N ALA A 914 21.00 0.24 0.71
CA ALA A 914 20.86 0.10 2.16
C ALA A 914 20.92 -1.36 2.68
N GLY A 915 20.99 -2.37 1.80
CA GLY A 915 20.93 -3.78 2.18
C GLY A 915 19.57 -4.18 2.77
N VAL A 916 18.51 -3.45 2.41
CA VAL A 916 17.13 -3.67 2.87
C VAL A 916 16.39 -4.46 1.80
N THR A 917 15.62 -5.46 2.24
CA THR A 917 14.78 -6.25 1.33
C THR A 917 13.82 -5.34 0.57
N ILE A 918 13.91 -5.37 -0.76
CA ILE A 918 12.99 -4.66 -1.65
C ILE A 918 11.61 -5.33 -1.55
N PRO A 919 10.55 -4.61 -1.13
CA PRO A 919 9.22 -5.17 -1.07
C PRO A 919 8.69 -5.53 -2.47
N SER A 920 8.00 -6.66 -2.58
CA SER A 920 7.46 -7.16 -3.85
C SER A 920 6.35 -6.29 -4.47
N TYR A 921 5.89 -5.25 -3.77
CA TYR A 921 4.91 -4.31 -4.31
C TYR A 921 5.55 -3.24 -5.19
N MET A 922 6.86 -2.98 -5.04
CA MET A 922 7.57 -2.04 -5.88
C MET A 922 7.66 -2.61 -7.30
N GLN A 923 7.36 -1.78 -8.29
CA GLN A 923 7.32 -2.13 -9.70
C GLN A 923 8.60 -1.74 -10.45
N GLY A 924 9.40 -0.84 -9.87
CA GLY A 924 10.73 -0.54 -10.37
C GLY A 924 11.76 -1.61 -10.00
N PHE A 925 12.92 -1.52 -10.63
CA PHE A 925 14.05 -2.43 -10.42
C PHE A 925 15.26 -1.67 -9.91
N SER A 926 16.08 -2.31 -9.06
CA SER A 926 17.36 -1.70 -8.69
C SER A 926 18.27 -1.62 -9.92
N PHE A 927 18.80 -0.43 -10.20
CA PHE A 927 19.78 -0.21 -11.27
C PHE A 927 21.23 -0.16 -10.75
N ARG A 928 21.49 -0.67 -9.54
CA ARG A 928 22.84 -0.70 -8.95
C ARG A 928 23.88 -1.37 -9.84
N SER A 929 23.51 -2.42 -10.56
CA SER A 929 24.39 -3.09 -11.52
C SER A 929 24.81 -2.17 -12.68
N LEU A 930 23.93 -1.29 -13.15
CA LEU A 930 24.25 -0.31 -14.19
C LEU A 930 25.29 0.69 -13.70
N LEU A 931 25.19 1.09 -12.43
CA LEU A 931 26.16 1.98 -11.77
C LEU A 931 27.56 1.36 -11.66
N GLN A 932 27.62 0.03 -11.62
CA GLN A 932 28.85 -0.78 -11.65
C GLN A 932 29.32 -1.08 -13.09
N GLY A 933 28.66 -0.51 -14.11
CA GLY A 933 29.00 -0.67 -15.53
C GLY A 933 28.52 -1.98 -16.16
N THR A 934 27.58 -2.69 -15.53
CA THR A 934 27.06 -3.98 -16.01
C THR A 934 25.57 -3.90 -16.29
N THR A 935 25.18 -4.02 -17.57
CA THR A 935 23.77 -4.10 -17.99
C THR A 935 23.27 -5.55 -17.88
N PRO A 936 22.26 -5.84 -17.05
CA PRO A 936 21.65 -7.17 -17.00
C PRO A 936 21.02 -7.57 -18.34
N GLU A 937 21.06 -8.87 -18.69
CA GLU A 937 20.49 -9.37 -19.95
C GLU A 937 18.99 -9.08 -20.10
N ASN A 938 18.25 -9.04 -18.99
CA ASN A 938 16.82 -8.79 -18.94
C ASN A 938 16.47 -7.33 -18.63
N TRP A 939 17.42 -6.39 -18.72
CA TRP A 939 17.12 -4.97 -18.53
C TRP A 939 16.18 -4.48 -19.64
N GLN A 940 15.08 -3.84 -19.27
CA GLN A 940 13.92 -3.69 -20.16
C GLN A 940 14.14 -2.72 -21.32
N GLN A 941 15.07 -1.76 -21.16
CA GLN A 941 15.42 -0.75 -22.17
C GLN A 941 14.20 -0.01 -22.76
N VAL A 942 13.20 0.23 -21.91
CA VAL A 942 11.99 0.97 -22.25
C VAL A 942 11.57 1.85 -21.09
N ALA A 943 11.01 3.02 -21.41
CA ALA A 943 10.36 3.90 -20.45
C ALA A 943 8.87 3.98 -20.76
N TYR A 944 8.05 3.70 -19.74
CA TYR A 944 6.59 3.80 -19.81
C TYR A 944 6.13 5.11 -19.17
N HIS A 945 5.19 5.79 -19.83
CA HIS A 945 4.61 7.04 -19.36
C HIS A 945 3.09 7.01 -19.43
N ARG A 946 2.43 7.53 -18.39
CA ARG A 946 0.99 7.82 -18.41
C ARG A 946 0.68 9.12 -17.69
N TYR A 947 0.15 10.06 -18.45
CA TYR A 947 -0.40 11.32 -17.95
C TYR A 947 -1.93 11.20 -17.86
N TRP A 948 -2.45 11.40 -16.65
CA TRP A 948 -3.87 11.17 -16.32
C TRP A 948 -4.73 12.42 -16.37
N MET A 949 -4.13 13.60 -16.21
CA MET A 949 -4.91 14.83 -16.20
C MET A 949 -5.37 15.16 -17.61
N HIS A 950 -6.67 15.43 -17.78
CA HIS A 950 -7.21 15.88 -19.05
C HIS A 950 -7.75 17.30 -18.94
N ASN A 951 -7.35 18.16 -19.89
CA ASN A 951 -7.92 19.48 -20.11
C ASN A 951 -7.97 20.33 -18.82
N ASP A 952 -6.85 20.42 -18.11
CA ASP A 952 -6.80 21.20 -16.87
C ASP A 952 -7.06 22.69 -17.12
N LYS A 953 -7.57 23.38 -16.10
CA LYS A 953 -8.00 24.80 -16.21
C LYS A 953 -6.90 25.77 -16.65
N ILE A 954 -5.63 25.44 -16.45
CA ILE A 954 -4.51 26.35 -16.69
C ILE A 954 -3.89 26.07 -18.05
N HIS A 955 -3.44 24.84 -18.29
CA HIS A 955 -2.65 24.47 -19.46
C HIS A 955 -3.45 23.72 -20.52
N GLY A 956 -4.62 23.15 -20.19
CA GLY A 956 -5.45 22.42 -21.15
C GLY A 956 -4.74 21.23 -21.79
N ALA A 957 -3.81 20.58 -21.07
CA ALA A 957 -3.05 19.47 -21.64
C ALA A 957 -3.89 18.20 -21.77
N SER A 958 -3.72 17.49 -22.89
CA SER A 958 -4.42 16.24 -23.19
C SER A 958 -3.86 15.03 -22.43
N ALA A 959 -4.75 14.13 -22.03
CA ALA A 959 -4.39 12.89 -21.34
C ALA A 959 -3.90 11.84 -22.34
N HIS A 960 -2.79 11.16 -22.00
CA HIS A 960 -2.08 10.26 -22.89
C HIS A 960 -1.24 9.23 -22.14
N TYR A 961 -0.85 8.17 -22.83
CA TYR A 961 0.21 7.27 -22.38
C TYR A 961 1.04 6.81 -23.56
N GLY A 962 2.21 6.26 -23.29
CA GLY A 962 3.09 5.80 -24.35
C GLY A 962 4.28 5.02 -23.84
N ILE A 963 5.10 4.59 -24.79
CA ILE A 963 6.35 3.90 -24.52
C ILE A 963 7.48 4.47 -25.39
N ARG A 964 8.67 4.56 -24.81
CA ARG A 964 9.91 4.93 -25.50
C ARG A 964 10.93 3.82 -25.35
N ASP A 965 11.56 3.42 -26.44
CA ASP A 965 12.80 2.64 -26.41
C ASP A 965 14.00 3.53 -26.76
N LYS A 966 15.19 2.94 -27.00
CA LYS A 966 16.40 3.72 -27.31
C LYS A 966 16.30 4.58 -28.58
N ARG A 967 15.32 4.38 -29.45
CA ARG A 967 15.18 5.11 -30.72
C ARG A 967 13.78 5.64 -30.98
N TYR A 968 12.76 4.83 -30.74
CA TYR A 968 11.38 5.16 -31.10
C TYR A 968 10.56 5.56 -29.88
N LYS A 969 9.63 6.49 -30.08
CA LYS A 969 8.63 6.89 -29.09
C LYS A 969 7.24 6.77 -29.68
N LEU A 970 6.35 6.04 -29.00
CA LEU A 970 4.95 5.85 -29.38
C LEU A 970 4.05 6.48 -28.32
N ILE A 971 3.12 7.34 -28.72
CA ILE A 971 2.19 8.06 -27.84
C ILE A 971 0.75 7.79 -28.30
N TYR A 972 -0.13 7.51 -27.35
CA TYR A 972 -1.57 7.43 -27.56
C TYR A 972 -2.29 8.53 -26.77
N TRP A 973 -2.90 9.45 -27.50
CA TRP A 973 -3.72 10.54 -26.97
C TRP A 973 -5.15 10.02 -26.81
N TYR A 974 -5.50 9.61 -25.59
CA TYR A 974 -6.83 9.06 -25.34
C TYR A 974 -7.88 10.12 -25.01
N ASN A 975 -7.46 11.34 -24.64
CA ASN A 975 -8.32 12.53 -24.50
C ASN A 975 -9.59 12.31 -23.63
N GLU A 976 -9.46 11.53 -22.54
CA GLU A 976 -10.56 11.27 -21.60
C GLU A 976 -10.16 11.69 -20.18
N ASP A 977 -11.13 12.18 -19.42
CA ASP A 977 -10.96 12.68 -18.06
C ASP A 977 -11.15 11.60 -16.98
N PHE A 978 -11.81 10.49 -17.33
CA PHE A 978 -12.17 9.39 -16.42
C PHE A 978 -12.89 9.83 -15.13
N GLY A 979 -13.50 11.03 -15.11
CA GLY A 979 -14.09 11.60 -13.90
C GLY A 979 -13.08 11.88 -12.78
N LEU A 980 -11.79 12.03 -13.10
CA LEU A 980 -10.73 12.25 -12.11
C LEU A 980 -10.72 13.69 -11.59
N GLU A 981 -10.35 13.87 -10.34
CA GLU A 981 -10.21 15.21 -9.76
C GLU A 981 -9.11 16.00 -10.48
N GLY A 982 -9.37 17.30 -10.72
CA GLY A 982 -8.46 18.19 -11.45
C GLY A 982 -8.51 18.04 -12.97
N THR A 983 -9.39 17.21 -13.49
CA THR A 983 -9.64 17.05 -14.93
C THR A 983 -10.93 17.73 -15.37
N GLN A 984 -11.06 18.02 -16.67
CA GLN A 984 -12.30 18.53 -17.25
C GLN A 984 -12.73 17.62 -18.40
N PRO A 985 -14.04 17.47 -18.65
CA PRO A 985 -14.54 16.63 -19.73
C PRO A 985 -13.89 16.97 -21.07
N GLY A 986 -13.57 15.92 -21.81
CA GLY A 986 -13.07 15.97 -23.17
C GLY A 986 -14.13 15.64 -24.21
N GLY A 987 -13.71 15.68 -25.46
CA GLY A 987 -14.47 15.21 -26.62
C GLY A 987 -13.64 15.16 -27.90
N GLU A 988 -12.34 15.37 -27.79
CA GLU A 988 -11.38 15.34 -28.88
C GLU A 988 -11.20 13.90 -29.40
N GLU A 989 -10.87 13.78 -30.69
CA GLU A 989 -10.61 12.47 -31.30
C GLU A 989 -9.35 11.83 -30.69
N LYS A 990 -9.35 10.49 -30.63
CA LYS A 990 -8.20 9.72 -30.16
C LYS A 990 -7.18 9.60 -31.27
N GLU A 991 -5.92 9.87 -30.96
CA GLU A 991 -4.85 9.98 -31.96
C GLU A 991 -3.60 9.23 -31.52
N TRP A 992 -2.83 8.74 -32.48
CA TRP A 992 -1.53 8.10 -32.25
C TRP A 992 -0.41 8.96 -32.83
N GLU A 993 0.72 9.01 -32.13
CA GLU A 993 1.98 9.53 -32.65
C GLU A 993 3.09 8.50 -32.54
N LEU A 994 3.95 8.45 -33.56
CA LEU A 994 5.22 7.73 -33.54
C LEU A 994 6.33 8.70 -33.97
N PHE A 995 7.43 8.74 -33.22
CA PHE A 995 8.63 9.49 -33.57
C PHE A 995 9.83 8.54 -33.72
N ASP A 996 10.62 8.76 -34.77
CA ASP A 996 11.98 8.18 -34.93
C ASP A 996 12.99 9.19 -34.38
N CYS A 997 13.30 9.10 -33.10
CA CYS A 997 14.08 10.11 -32.38
C CYS A 997 15.56 10.13 -32.76
N GLU A 998 16.02 9.21 -33.62
CA GLU A 998 17.34 9.27 -34.23
C GLU A 998 17.35 10.17 -35.48
N LYS A 999 16.28 10.11 -36.31
CA LYS A 999 16.13 10.94 -37.52
C LYS A 999 15.50 12.30 -37.23
N ASP A 1000 14.62 12.34 -36.25
CA ASP A 1000 13.85 13.50 -35.81
C ASP A 1000 13.98 13.66 -34.30
N PRO A 1001 15.18 14.07 -33.82
CA PRO A 1001 15.44 14.24 -32.39
C PRO A 1001 14.60 15.35 -31.75
N LEU A 1002 14.02 16.23 -32.58
CA LEU A 1002 13.14 17.32 -32.17
C LEU A 1002 11.66 16.93 -32.24
N GLU A 1003 11.33 15.68 -32.57
CA GLU A 1003 9.95 15.15 -32.51
C GLU A 1003 8.91 16.00 -33.26
N LEU A 1004 9.28 16.51 -34.43
CA LEU A 1004 8.46 17.39 -35.25
C LEU A 1004 7.52 16.64 -36.21
N PHE A 1005 7.83 15.38 -36.55
CA PHE A 1005 7.15 14.63 -37.60
C PHE A 1005 6.55 13.33 -37.06
N ASN A 1006 5.22 13.31 -36.89
CA ASN A 1006 4.49 12.07 -36.59
C ASN A 1006 4.53 11.11 -37.79
N CYS A 1007 5.24 10.00 -37.64
CA CYS A 1007 5.39 8.97 -38.68
C CYS A 1007 4.46 7.75 -38.51
N TYR A 1008 3.48 7.82 -37.60
CA TYR A 1008 2.61 6.67 -37.28
C TYR A 1008 1.85 6.10 -38.48
N HIS A 1009 1.42 6.96 -39.41
CA HIS A 1009 0.67 6.57 -40.60
C HIS A 1009 1.54 6.29 -41.84
N GLU A 1010 2.86 6.46 -41.73
CA GLU A 1010 3.78 6.28 -42.84
C GLU A 1010 4.04 4.78 -43.10
N ALA A 1011 3.90 4.35 -44.36
CA ALA A 1011 3.96 2.94 -44.73
C ALA A 1011 5.30 2.28 -44.34
N GLU A 1012 6.40 3.03 -44.36
CA GLU A 1012 7.74 2.53 -44.00
C GLU A 1012 7.88 2.20 -42.51
N TYR A 1013 7.11 2.85 -41.63
CA TYR A 1013 7.14 2.64 -40.17
C TYR A 1013 6.09 1.62 -39.69
N ALA A 1014 5.28 1.03 -40.57
CA ALA A 1014 4.22 0.08 -40.18
C ALA A 1014 4.73 -1.13 -39.38
N SER A 1015 5.98 -1.57 -39.62
CA SER A 1015 6.62 -2.63 -38.82
C SER A 1015 7.03 -2.14 -37.42
N VAL A 1016 7.57 -0.92 -37.34
CA VAL A 1016 7.96 -0.25 -36.09
C VAL A 1016 6.75 -0.01 -35.21
N VAL A 1017 5.63 0.49 -35.77
CA VAL A 1017 4.36 0.67 -35.04
C VAL A 1017 3.94 -0.63 -34.36
N ARG A 1018 3.96 -1.77 -35.06
CA ARG A 1018 3.59 -3.07 -34.46
C ARG A 1018 4.52 -3.47 -33.32
N VAL A 1019 5.82 -3.25 -33.46
CA VAL A 1019 6.80 -3.58 -32.42
C VAL A 1019 6.62 -2.70 -31.20
N MET A 1020 6.49 -1.39 -31.39
CA MET A 1020 6.31 -0.42 -30.30
C MET A 1020 4.97 -0.60 -29.59
N MET A 1021 3.89 -0.88 -30.33
CA MET A 1021 2.59 -1.20 -29.76
C MET A 1021 2.65 -2.48 -28.92
N LYS A 1022 3.33 -3.53 -29.40
CA LYS A 1022 3.54 -4.74 -28.61
C LYS A 1022 4.34 -4.45 -27.33
N LYS A 1023 5.41 -3.67 -27.40
CA LYS A 1023 6.18 -3.28 -26.19
C LYS A 1023 5.31 -2.51 -25.20
N LEU A 1024 4.46 -1.62 -25.69
CA LEU A 1024 3.50 -0.86 -24.87
C LEU A 1024 2.52 -1.81 -24.17
N GLU A 1025 1.85 -2.68 -24.93
CA GLU A 1025 0.89 -3.66 -24.40
C GLU A 1025 1.55 -4.61 -23.38
N ASP A 1026 2.74 -5.15 -23.69
CA ASP A 1026 3.49 -6.04 -22.81
C ASP A 1026 3.88 -5.31 -21.50
N LYS A 1027 4.34 -4.06 -21.59
CA LYS A 1027 4.71 -3.27 -20.40
C LYS A 1027 3.48 -2.90 -19.56
N MET A 1028 2.37 -2.52 -20.19
CA MET A 1028 1.11 -2.25 -19.49
C MET A 1028 0.60 -3.50 -18.77
N ALA A 1029 0.65 -4.67 -19.41
CA ALA A 1029 0.29 -5.94 -18.79
C ALA A 1029 1.22 -6.30 -17.60
N GLU A 1030 2.52 -6.08 -17.74
CA GLU A 1030 3.52 -6.31 -16.68
C GLU A 1030 3.22 -5.48 -15.43
N ILE A 1031 2.93 -4.19 -15.62
CA ILE A 1031 2.70 -3.24 -14.52
C ILE A 1031 1.23 -3.18 -14.08
N GLY A 1032 0.34 -3.96 -14.72
CA GLY A 1032 -1.09 -4.02 -14.42
C GLY A 1032 -1.85 -2.74 -14.75
N ASP A 1033 -1.45 -2.02 -15.79
CA ASP A 1033 -2.18 -0.85 -16.30
C ASP A 1033 -3.15 -1.23 -17.44
N GLU A 1034 -4.32 -0.59 -17.46
CA GLU A 1034 -5.39 -0.92 -18.41
C GLU A 1034 -5.28 -0.09 -19.70
N PRO A 1035 -5.23 -0.73 -20.89
CA PRO A 1035 -5.20 -0.02 -22.16
C PRO A 1035 -6.57 0.59 -22.48
N VAL A 1036 -6.52 1.84 -22.93
CA VAL A 1036 -7.68 2.57 -23.48
C VAL A 1036 -7.81 2.38 -24.99
N HIS A 1037 -6.72 1.96 -25.64
CA HIS A 1037 -6.72 1.62 -27.06
C HIS A 1037 -7.24 0.20 -27.28
N HIS A 1038 -7.69 -0.09 -28.51
CA HIS A 1038 -8.10 -1.44 -28.88
C HIS A 1038 -6.88 -2.35 -29.01
N LEU A 1039 -6.86 -3.44 -28.23
CA LEU A 1039 -5.83 -4.46 -28.29
C LEU A 1039 -5.78 -5.16 -29.65
N CYS A 1040 -4.58 -5.53 -30.09
CA CYS A 1040 -4.40 -6.27 -31.33
C CYS A 1040 -5.12 -7.65 -31.25
N PRO A 1041 -5.81 -8.12 -32.31
CA PRO A 1041 -6.62 -9.35 -32.28
C PRO A 1041 -5.88 -10.65 -31.89
N SER A 1042 -4.54 -10.65 -31.85
CA SER A 1042 -3.73 -11.81 -31.48
C SER A 1042 -3.64 -12.08 -29.97
N GLN A 1043 -4.08 -11.18 -29.10
CA GLN A 1043 -3.99 -11.35 -27.64
C GLN A 1043 -5.30 -11.80 -26.96
N LYS A 1044 -6.38 -12.05 -27.70
CA LYS A 1044 -7.62 -12.63 -27.13
C LYS A 1044 -7.53 -14.15 -26.86
N ALA A 1045 -6.37 -14.77 -27.08
CA ALA A 1045 -6.16 -16.19 -26.85
C ALA A 1045 -4.70 -16.51 -26.50
N SER A 1046 -4.30 -16.28 -25.24
CA SER A 1046 -3.15 -16.96 -24.64
C SER A 1046 -3.28 -17.02 -23.13
#